data_AF-A0A844B8D7-F1
#
_entry.id   AF-A0A844B8D7-F1
#
_cell.length_a   1.000
_cell.length_b   1.000
_cell.length_c   1.000
_cell.angle_alpha   90.00
_cell.angle_beta   90.00
_cell.angle_gamma   90.00
#
_symmetry.space_group_name_H-M   'P 1'
#
loop_
_entity.id
_entity.type
_entity.pdbx_description
1 polymer ?
#
loop_
_entity_poly.entity_id
_entity_poly.type
_entity_poly.pdbx_seq_one_letter_code
_entity_poly.pdbx_strand_id
1 'polypeptide(L)'
;MTVLAVHRPPFAFEPQVAWLPEGLSLLEMVGRMRGLPAGFSERGIICINGHPVPRAAWALVRPKAQANGQPVEVTFHAPPAGGGRDGKNVFAVVASFALMAATGWIAGGGLKTAGGLFAAGSPSATLLAAGVSYAGSLLLSSLVSTPMARQQQRKTRNPGDAGAAGNLLEANAPVPRVVGEMKVFPPLAAEPLVYFDGPDEVVEAAFVLAGPHRIEDIRVGTAELGTLSGVDYEVREGWPGDRRISLLRRQARTEALQTELRGHQVGDDGLTLDSATGDTASALPQAVAFATRDAPDEHWLHLVFPGGLHRNGDDGLALRVPLRLRMRRLGTENWIDLPELHFQGSDVRQMRSTIRLMWADDATTSPGASQGEGWVHARVTAPGQTIAPASASWAAHPYFAGAGDPWLDAGNIGGTGVRHVIMSRYEARIMLDPAVFPKGRYQIEIRRGAAFRASTFSAAGYTVGGSVWDFWGVRGTPGQIVYSRNGVMDTLQLVRSVSVWNEHPFPTDALAIVAVRARNRNLESLSCRAGGYVRDWNGSAWAAWTVTDNPAPHLRAIWTGAQNLDPVPADIIDDDDLVQWRAACDDLGYRCNAIFDGQTVMEAAEIVAGCGYAKPRMSERWGVARDLDRSAEAPVQI
;
A
#
# COMPACT_ATOMS: atom_id res chain seq x y z
N MET A 1 -8.51 -26.69 28.71
CA MET A 1 -7.69 -26.09 27.65
C MET A 1 -7.12 -24.76 28.17
N THR A 2 -6.38 -23.97 27.38
CA THR A 2 -5.82 -22.67 27.82
C THR A 2 -6.44 -21.51 27.05
N VAL A 3 -6.60 -20.38 27.72
CA VAL A 3 -7.05 -19.09 27.16
C VAL A 3 -5.83 -18.22 26.96
N LEU A 4 -5.72 -17.58 25.80
CA LEU A 4 -4.64 -16.64 25.51
C LEU A 4 -4.92 -15.32 26.24
N ALA A 5 -4.00 -14.89 27.10
CA ALA A 5 -4.08 -13.64 27.85
C ALA A 5 -2.91 -12.71 27.45
N VAL A 6 -3.22 -11.48 27.06
CA VAL A 6 -2.22 -10.52 26.55
C VAL A 6 -2.33 -9.19 27.29
N HIS A 7 -1.20 -8.69 27.79
CA HIS A 7 -1.07 -7.36 28.35
C HIS A 7 0.15 -6.68 27.73
N ARG A 8 0.00 -5.44 27.26
CA ARG A 8 1.15 -4.62 26.89
C ARG A 8 1.38 -3.55 27.96
N PRO A 9 2.49 -3.62 28.73
CA PRO A 9 2.86 -2.54 29.63
C PRO A 9 3.03 -1.22 28.86
N PRO A 10 2.65 -0.08 29.45
CA PRO A 10 2.94 1.22 28.85
C PRO A 10 4.44 1.35 28.57
N PHE A 11 4.80 1.77 27.35
CA PHE A 11 6.19 1.99 26.91
C PHE A 11 7.05 0.72 26.71
N ALA A 12 6.48 -0.48 26.79
CA ALA A 12 7.16 -1.73 26.42
C ALA A 12 6.84 -2.14 24.96
N PHE A 13 7.87 -2.48 24.19
CA PHE A 13 7.72 -2.98 22.81
C PHE A 13 7.23 -4.44 22.76
N GLU A 14 7.53 -5.23 23.78
CA GLU A 14 7.13 -6.64 23.87
C GLU A 14 5.82 -6.80 24.66
N PRO A 15 4.79 -7.47 24.09
CA PRO A 15 3.60 -7.82 24.85
C PRO A 15 3.93 -8.94 25.85
N GLN A 16 3.38 -8.84 27.05
CA GLN A 16 3.37 -9.94 28.00
C GLN A 16 2.23 -10.88 27.61
N VAL A 17 2.58 -12.13 27.33
CA VAL A 17 1.66 -13.18 26.92
C VAL A 17 1.65 -14.27 27.98
N ALA A 18 0.46 -14.69 28.39
CA ALA A 18 0.25 -15.80 29.30
C ALA A 18 -0.83 -16.74 28.77
N TRP A 19 -0.62 -18.05 28.95
CA TRP A 19 -1.62 -19.07 28.65
C TRP A 19 -2.27 -19.48 29.97
N LEU A 20 -3.46 -18.95 30.23
CA LEU A 20 -4.14 -19.14 31.51
C LEU A 20 -5.10 -20.35 31.42
N PRO A 21 -5.26 -21.14 32.50
CA PRO A 21 -6.22 -22.24 32.52
C PRO A 21 -7.64 -21.76 32.23
N GLU A 22 -8.35 -22.52 31.40
CA GLU A 22 -9.77 -22.34 31.17
C GLU A 22 -10.57 -22.45 32.48
N GLY A 23 -11.67 -21.70 32.57
CA GLY A 23 -12.54 -21.68 33.75
C GLY A 23 -12.20 -20.62 34.78
N LEU A 24 -11.14 -19.82 34.61
CA LEU A 24 -10.92 -18.62 35.44
C LEU A 24 -11.89 -17.50 35.05
N SER A 25 -12.37 -16.75 36.03
CA SER A 25 -13.04 -15.48 35.79
C SER A 25 -12.06 -14.41 35.33
N LEU A 26 -12.53 -13.40 34.60
CA LEU A 26 -11.67 -12.28 34.20
C LEU A 26 -10.99 -11.60 35.40
N LEU A 27 -11.68 -11.53 36.55
CA LEU A 27 -11.11 -11.00 37.79
C LEU A 27 -9.98 -11.89 38.35
N GLU A 28 -10.12 -13.21 38.32
CA GLU A 28 -9.05 -14.14 38.72
C GLU A 28 -7.87 -14.08 37.73
N MET A 29 -8.13 -13.85 36.44
CA MET A 29 -7.07 -13.67 35.44
C MET A 29 -6.24 -12.41 35.70
N VAL A 30 -6.83 -11.31 36.22
CA VAL A 30 -6.08 -10.11 36.66
C VAL A 30 -5.04 -10.48 37.72
N GLY A 31 -5.38 -11.35 38.68
CA GLY A 31 -4.44 -11.79 39.73
C GLY A 31 -3.31 -12.68 39.24
N ARG A 32 -3.45 -13.30 38.05
CA ARG A 32 -2.45 -14.20 37.46
C ARG A 32 -1.60 -13.55 36.37
N MET A 33 -2.09 -12.46 35.78
CA MET A 33 -1.36 -11.74 34.75
C MET A 33 -0.22 -10.94 35.38
N ARG A 34 1.01 -11.17 34.90
CA ARG A 34 2.18 -10.40 35.34
C ARG A 34 2.16 -9.00 34.71
N GLY A 35 2.84 -8.06 35.35
CA GLY A 35 3.09 -6.73 34.79
C GLY A 35 1.91 -5.75 34.78
N LEU A 36 0.72 -6.14 35.27
CA LEU A 36 -0.39 -5.20 35.40
C LEU A 36 -0.07 -4.09 36.44
N PRO A 37 -0.43 -2.83 36.16
CA PRO A 37 -0.15 -1.72 37.06
C PRO A 37 -0.96 -1.83 38.37
N ALA A 38 -0.41 -1.25 39.45
CA ALA A 38 -1.11 -1.13 40.72
C ALA A 38 -2.44 -0.37 40.52
N GLY A 39 -3.55 -0.96 40.95
CA GLY A 39 -4.89 -0.41 40.74
C GLY A 39 -5.54 -0.78 39.39
N PHE A 40 -5.04 -1.77 38.66
CA PHE A 40 -5.68 -2.26 37.41
C PHE A 40 -7.17 -2.58 37.61
N SER A 41 -7.55 -3.20 38.73
CA SER A 41 -8.95 -3.52 39.05
C SER A 41 -9.86 -2.28 39.11
N GLU A 42 -9.29 -1.08 39.32
CA GLU A 42 -10.02 0.18 39.44
C GLU A 42 -10.04 1.00 38.14
N ARG A 43 -9.10 0.79 37.22
CA ARG A 43 -8.93 1.67 36.04
C ARG A 43 -8.73 0.93 34.73
N GLY A 44 -8.48 -0.37 34.79
CA GLY A 44 -8.27 -1.21 33.63
C GLY A 44 -9.56 -1.52 32.87
N ILE A 45 -9.36 -1.96 31.64
CA ILE A 45 -10.38 -2.49 30.73
C ILE A 45 -9.93 -3.89 30.30
N ILE A 46 -10.84 -4.86 30.35
CA ILE A 46 -10.60 -6.21 29.85
C ILE A 46 -11.50 -6.42 28.64
N CYS A 47 -10.90 -6.86 27.52
CA CYS A 47 -11.66 -7.22 26.33
C CYS A 47 -11.53 -8.72 26.05
N ILE A 48 -12.61 -9.32 25.54
CA ILE A 48 -12.62 -10.68 24.97
C ILE A 48 -12.77 -10.52 23.46
N ASN A 49 -11.80 -11.02 22.68
CA ASN A 49 -11.75 -10.87 21.22
C ASN A 49 -11.99 -9.42 20.76
N GLY A 50 -11.42 -8.44 21.47
CA GLY A 50 -11.57 -7.01 21.18
C GLY A 50 -12.82 -6.34 21.77
N HIS A 51 -13.81 -7.09 22.29
CA HIS A 51 -15.01 -6.52 22.89
C HIS A 51 -14.85 -6.26 24.40
N PRO A 52 -15.05 -5.02 24.88
CA PRO A 52 -14.87 -4.69 26.29
C PRO A 52 -15.96 -5.36 27.15
N VAL A 53 -15.53 -5.99 28.24
CA VAL A 53 -16.44 -6.61 29.22
C VAL A 53 -16.69 -5.62 30.36
N PRO A 54 -17.96 -5.32 30.70
CA PRO A 54 -18.30 -4.47 31.83
C PRO A 54 -17.67 -4.97 33.13
N ARG A 55 -17.10 -4.05 33.93
CA ARG A 55 -16.36 -4.42 35.15
C ARG A 55 -17.18 -5.21 36.16
N ALA A 56 -18.46 -4.87 36.30
CA ALA A 56 -19.39 -5.59 37.17
C ALA A 56 -19.49 -7.08 36.81
N ALA A 57 -19.21 -7.44 35.56
CA ALA A 57 -19.25 -8.81 35.06
C ALA A 57 -17.90 -9.54 35.17
N TRP A 58 -16.80 -8.90 35.57
CA TRP A 58 -15.47 -9.53 35.58
C TRP A 58 -15.37 -10.73 36.52
N ALA A 59 -16.11 -10.73 37.63
CA ALA A 59 -16.18 -11.87 38.54
C ALA A 59 -17.06 -13.03 38.01
N LEU A 60 -17.92 -12.76 37.04
CA LEU A 60 -18.93 -13.70 36.54
C LEU A 60 -18.53 -14.32 35.18
N VAL A 61 -17.81 -13.57 34.35
CA VAL A 61 -17.43 -14.00 33.00
C VAL A 61 -16.21 -14.90 33.06
N ARG A 62 -16.38 -16.14 32.59
CA ARG A 62 -15.33 -17.16 32.46
C ARG A 62 -15.15 -17.50 30.97
N PRO A 63 -14.11 -16.96 30.29
CA PRO A 63 -13.86 -17.25 28.88
C PRO A 63 -13.59 -18.74 28.67
N LYS A 64 -14.20 -19.32 27.63
CA LYS A 64 -13.85 -20.65 27.13
C LYS A 64 -12.52 -20.57 26.38
N ALA A 65 -11.76 -21.65 26.32
CA ALA A 65 -10.52 -21.67 25.53
C ALA A 65 -10.76 -21.50 24.03
N GLN A 66 -11.92 -21.96 23.56
CA GLN A 66 -12.35 -21.83 22.17
C GLN A 66 -13.82 -21.41 22.06
N ALA A 67 -14.13 -20.62 21.05
CA ALA A 67 -15.48 -20.27 20.62
C ALA A 67 -15.55 -20.49 19.11
N ASN A 68 -16.53 -21.27 18.62
CA ASN A 68 -16.68 -21.61 17.20
C ASN A 68 -15.39 -22.18 16.55
N GLY A 69 -14.63 -23.01 17.29
CA GLY A 69 -13.37 -23.60 16.80
C GLY A 69 -12.17 -22.65 16.78
N GLN A 70 -12.34 -21.37 17.12
CA GLN A 70 -11.29 -20.36 17.18
C GLN A 70 -10.80 -20.17 18.64
N PRO A 71 -9.50 -19.93 18.89
CA PRO A 71 -8.99 -19.56 20.21
C PRO A 71 -9.61 -18.25 20.71
N VAL A 72 -9.98 -18.20 21.99
CA VAL A 72 -10.44 -16.95 22.63
C VAL A 72 -9.24 -16.19 23.18
N GLU A 73 -9.15 -14.91 22.82
CA GLU A 73 -8.13 -13.98 23.31
C GLU A 73 -8.73 -13.02 24.36
N VAL A 74 -8.01 -12.86 25.47
CA VAL A 74 -8.33 -11.91 26.55
C VAL A 74 -7.23 -10.88 26.65
N THR A 75 -7.57 -9.61 26.43
CA THR A 75 -6.60 -8.50 26.44
C THR A 75 -6.83 -7.56 27.63
N PHE A 76 -5.73 -7.16 28.29
CA PHE A 76 -5.74 -6.29 29.48
C PHE A 76 -5.17 -4.91 29.14
N HIS A 77 -6.01 -3.88 29.24
CA HIS A 77 -5.67 -2.50 28.88
C HIS A 77 -5.67 -1.61 30.11
N ALA A 78 -4.56 -0.93 30.37
CA ALA A 78 -4.44 0.03 31.45
C ALA A 78 -4.10 1.42 30.89
N PRO A 79 -4.83 2.48 31.27
CA PRO A 79 -4.47 3.84 30.86
C PRO A 79 -3.13 4.25 31.48
N PRO A 80 -2.25 4.97 30.75
CA PRO A 80 -1.00 5.48 31.30
C PRO A 80 -1.31 6.48 32.43
N ALA A 81 -0.78 6.21 33.62
CA ALA A 81 -0.93 7.10 34.77
C ALA A 81 0.14 8.20 34.72
N GLY A 82 -0.23 9.38 34.22
CA GLY A 82 0.53 10.62 34.46
C GLY A 82 0.27 11.12 35.88
N GLY A 83 1.33 11.35 36.65
CA GLY A 83 1.23 11.96 37.97
C GLY A 83 0.86 13.44 37.87
N GLY A 84 -0.16 13.88 38.60
CA GLY A 84 -0.46 15.30 38.78
C GLY A 84 -1.94 15.66 38.57
N ARG A 85 -2.71 15.56 39.66
CA ARG A 85 -3.87 16.40 40.05
C ARG A 85 -4.50 17.28 38.94
N ASP A 86 -5.47 16.74 38.19
CA ASP A 86 -6.85 17.27 38.14
C ASP A 86 -7.72 16.34 37.27
N GLY A 87 -8.93 16.05 37.72
CA GLY A 87 -9.82 15.09 37.07
C GLY A 87 -10.46 15.68 35.83
N LYS A 88 -10.01 15.26 34.64
CA LYS A 88 -10.76 15.35 33.37
C LYS A 88 -10.19 14.40 32.32
N ASN A 89 -11.09 13.62 31.71
CA ASN A 89 -10.94 12.80 30.49
C ASN A 89 -10.27 11.41 30.58
N VAL A 90 -10.91 10.52 31.33
CA VAL A 90 -10.85 9.05 31.11
C VAL A 90 -11.58 8.61 29.81
N PHE A 91 -12.41 9.48 29.22
CA PHE A 91 -13.20 9.16 28.01
C PHE A 91 -12.43 9.21 26.68
N ALA A 92 -11.23 9.80 26.62
CA ALA A 92 -10.47 9.95 25.37
C ALA A 92 -9.80 8.64 24.90
N VAL A 93 -9.57 7.68 25.80
CA VAL A 93 -9.00 6.35 25.45
C VAL A 93 -10.09 5.34 25.09
N VAL A 94 -11.33 5.56 25.55
CA VAL A 94 -12.48 4.71 25.19
C VAL A 94 -13.04 5.09 23.80
N ALA A 95 -12.86 6.33 23.36
CA ALA A 95 -13.26 6.79 22.03
C ALA A 95 -12.46 6.13 20.87
N SER A 96 -11.24 5.62 21.11
CA SER A 96 -10.46 4.93 20.07
C SER A 96 -10.89 3.47 19.84
N PHE A 97 -11.70 2.88 20.74
CA PHE A 97 -12.24 1.52 20.59
C PHE A 97 -13.74 1.49 20.28
N ALA A 98 -14.48 2.58 20.52
CA ALA A 98 -15.91 2.69 20.18
C ALA A 98 -16.18 3.12 18.72
N LEU A 99 -15.17 3.57 17.97
CA LEU A 99 -15.33 4.06 16.58
C LEU A 99 -15.56 2.95 15.54
N MET A 100 -15.50 1.67 15.92
CA MET A 100 -15.80 0.53 15.03
C MET A 100 -17.28 0.07 15.08
N ALA A 101 -18.19 0.82 15.71
CA ALA A 101 -19.58 0.37 15.88
C ALA A 101 -20.69 1.42 15.60
N ALA A 102 -20.42 2.53 14.90
CA ALA A 102 -21.49 3.43 14.48
C ALA A 102 -21.20 4.13 13.14
N THR A 103 -21.56 3.49 12.04
CA THR A 103 -21.89 4.18 10.78
C THR A 103 -23.30 4.76 10.91
N GLY A 104 -23.43 6.09 10.91
CA GLY A 104 -24.73 6.75 10.80
C GLY A 104 -24.70 8.25 11.03
N TRP A 105 -24.73 9.02 9.93
CA TRP A 105 -25.13 10.42 9.80
C TRP A 105 -24.41 11.51 10.65
N ILE A 106 -23.85 12.52 9.96
CA ILE A 106 -24.28 13.93 10.05
C ILE A 106 -23.86 14.59 8.73
N ALA A 107 -24.85 14.82 7.88
CA ALA A 107 -24.85 15.91 6.91
C ALA A 107 -25.31 17.18 7.63
N GLY A 108 -24.76 18.34 7.27
CA GLY A 108 -25.21 19.65 7.75
C GLY A 108 -24.25 20.28 8.77
N GLY A 109 -23.62 21.39 8.38
CA GLY A 109 -22.57 22.05 9.15
C GLY A 109 -22.98 22.55 10.54
N GLY A 110 -21.97 22.73 11.39
CA GLY A 110 -22.10 23.43 12.67
C GLY A 110 -21.26 22.88 13.82
N LEU A 111 -19.93 22.73 13.67
CA LEU A 111 -19.06 22.51 14.83
C LEU A 111 -18.43 23.84 15.27
N LYS A 112 -19.10 24.53 16.19
CA LYS A 112 -18.49 25.59 17.02
C LYS A 112 -17.74 24.90 18.16
N THR A 113 -16.41 24.94 18.13
CA THR A 113 -15.56 24.45 19.22
C THR A 113 -15.57 25.46 20.38
N ALA A 114 -15.99 25.01 21.57
CA ALA A 114 -15.88 25.76 22.80
C ALA A 114 -14.40 25.82 23.24
N GLY A 115 -13.77 26.98 23.03
CA GLY A 115 -12.37 27.23 23.37
C GLY A 115 -11.71 28.06 22.26
N GLY A 116 -11.88 29.38 22.33
CA GLY A 116 -11.41 30.35 21.33
C GLY A 116 -9.90 30.49 21.25
N LEU A 117 -9.21 29.46 20.73
CA LEU A 117 -7.76 29.47 20.52
C LEU A 117 -7.33 29.60 19.05
N PHE A 118 -8.27 29.85 18.12
CA PHE A 118 -7.96 30.12 16.72
C PHE A 118 -8.86 31.22 16.15
N ALA A 119 -8.55 32.47 16.48
CA ALA A 119 -9.03 33.60 15.71
C ALA A 119 -8.07 33.83 14.52
N ALA A 120 -8.64 34.04 13.33
CA ALA A 120 -7.87 34.33 12.14
C ALA A 120 -7.15 35.70 12.24
N GLY A 121 -5.83 35.72 12.01
CA GLY A 121 -5.10 36.94 11.65
C GLY A 121 -4.27 37.65 12.72
N SER A 122 -3.45 36.96 13.53
CA SER A 122 -2.40 37.65 14.32
C SER A 122 -1.00 36.99 14.24
N PRO A 123 0.10 37.78 14.28
CA PRO A 123 1.47 37.33 14.00
C PRO A 123 2.29 37.12 15.30
N SER A 124 2.04 36.02 16.02
CA SER A 124 2.83 35.69 17.23
C SER A 124 2.69 34.22 17.64
N ALA A 125 3.65 33.37 17.28
CA ALA A 125 3.88 32.07 17.93
C ALA A 125 5.28 31.46 17.62
N THR A 126 6.33 32.29 17.63
CA THR A 126 7.71 31.81 17.53
C THR A 126 8.24 31.42 18.92
N LEU A 127 8.83 30.21 18.99
CA LEU A 127 9.75 29.66 20.00
C LEU A 127 9.23 29.30 21.41
N LEU A 128 9.24 27.99 21.72
CA LEU A 128 10.25 27.40 22.62
C LEU A 128 10.30 25.87 22.47
N ALA A 129 11.48 25.38 22.10
CA ALA A 129 11.85 23.98 21.96
C ALA A 129 12.60 23.49 23.21
N ALA A 130 12.29 22.28 23.70
CA ALA A 130 13.21 21.40 24.42
C ALA A 130 12.57 20.01 24.65
N GLY A 131 13.21 18.96 24.11
CA GLY A 131 13.19 17.62 24.71
C GLY A 131 12.02 16.69 24.38
N VAL A 132 12.29 15.77 23.45
CA VAL A 132 11.88 14.34 23.37
C VAL A 132 11.57 14.00 21.92
N SER A 133 12.62 13.54 21.24
CA SER A 133 12.66 13.15 19.84
C SER A 133 12.70 11.63 19.76
N TYR A 134 11.55 10.96 19.85
CA TYR A 134 11.21 9.70 19.17
C TYR A 134 9.77 9.30 19.54
N ALA A 135 9.02 8.76 18.58
CA ALA A 135 7.63 8.25 18.68
C ALA A 135 6.47 9.20 18.30
N GLY A 136 6.61 10.02 17.25
CA GLY A 136 5.56 10.97 16.85
C GLY A 136 5.26 11.10 15.35
N SER A 137 5.63 10.17 14.46
CA SER A 137 5.35 10.31 13.02
C SER A 137 4.61 9.14 12.34
N LEU A 138 4.27 8.06 13.05
CA LEU A 138 3.42 6.99 12.49
C LEU A 138 1.92 7.15 12.82
N LEU A 139 1.53 8.20 13.53
CA LEU A 139 0.13 8.50 13.87
C LEU A 139 -0.40 9.83 13.34
N LEU A 140 0.44 10.61 12.64
CA LEU A 140 0.02 11.87 12.02
C LEU A 140 -0.28 11.73 10.52
N SER A 141 0.22 10.69 9.84
CA SER A 141 -0.18 10.39 8.45
C SER A 141 -1.53 9.70 8.35
N SER A 142 -2.07 9.17 9.46
CA SER A 142 -3.34 8.43 9.49
C SER A 142 -4.54 9.22 10.03
N LEU A 143 -4.37 10.47 10.46
CA LEU A 143 -5.43 11.31 11.04
C LEU A 143 -5.55 12.73 10.48
N VAL A 144 -4.83 13.05 9.40
CA VAL A 144 -5.04 14.29 8.65
C VAL A 144 -5.05 13.96 7.17
N SER A 145 -6.23 13.94 6.56
CA SER A 145 -6.32 14.26 5.14
C SER A 145 -5.78 15.69 5.01
N THR A 146 -4.64 15.87 4.33
CA THR A 146 -4.08 17.20 4.09
C THR A 146 -5.16 18.09 3.49
N PRO A 147 -5.64 19.13 4.19
CA PRO A 147 -6.43 20.15 3.53
C PRO A 147 -5.44 20.87 2.61
N MET A 148 -5.63 20.79 1.30
CA MET A 148 -4.84 21.57 0.36
C MET A 148 -5.04 23.05 0.69
N ALA A 149 -4.05 23.64 1.38
CA ALA A 149 -3.98 25.08 1.55
C ALA A 149 -3.78 25.69 0.16
N ARG A 150 -4.79 26.43 -0.30
CA ARG A 150 -4.76 27.15 -1.56
C ARG A 150 -3.84 28.35 -1.42
N GLN A 151 -2.54 28.15 -1.60
CA GLN A 151 -1.58 29.25 -1.71
C GLN A 151 -1.53 29.72 -3.16
N GLN A 152 -1.86 30.99 -3.40
CA GLN A 152 -1.67 31.64 -4.69
C GLN A 152 -0.16 31.77 -4.96
N GLN A 153 0.39 30.88 -5.78
CA GLN A 153 1.70 31.04 -6.42
C GLN A 153 1.57 30.76 -7.91
N ARG A 154 2.38 31.48 -8.72
CA ARG A 154 2.45 31.45 -10.19
C ARG A 154 2.19 30.04 -10.74
N LYS A 155 1.31 29.92 -11.75
CA LYS A 155 0.99 28.67 -12.46
C LYS A 155 2.23 28.11 -13.19
N THR A 156 3.10 27.41 -12.48
CA THR A 156 3.92 26.34 -13.04
C THR A 156 3.08 25.07 -13.07
N ARG A 157 2.95 24.45 -14.25
CA ARG A 157 2.22 23.18 -14.42
C ARG A 157 3.10 22.04 -13.92
N ASN A 158 2.92 21.64 -12.66
CA ASN A 158 3.56 20.44 -12.11
C ASN A 158 2.88 19.16 -12.65
N PRO A 159 3.60 18.04 -12.81
CA PRO A 159 2.99 16.74 -13.06
C PRO A 159 2.00 16.37 -11.95
N GLY A 160 0.88 15.72 -12.30
CA GLY A 160 -0.13 15.29 -11.34
C GLY A 160 0.31 14.07 -10.54
N ASP A 161 -0.27 13.86 -9.37
CA ASP A 161 -0.12 12.63 -8.58
C ASP A 161 -1.14 11.57 -9.05
N ALA A 162 -0.78 10.30 -8.94
CA ALA A 162 -1.65 9.16 -9.24
C ALA A 162 -1.73 8.17 -8.05
N GLY A 163 -2.88 7.51 -7.93
CA GLY A 163 -3.19 6.58 -6.83
C GLY A 163 -4.48 5.83 -7.14
N ALA A 164 -4.82 4.80 -6.37
CA ALA A 164 -6.11 4.12 -6.47
C ALA A 164 -6.69 3.92 -5.08
N ALA A 165 -7.90 4.41 -4.85
CA ALA A 165 -8.56 4.34 -3.55
C ALA A 165 -10.08 4.18 -3.71
N GLY A 166 -10.72 3.52 -2.75
CA GLY A 166 -12.19 3.47 -2.63
C GLY A 166 -12.82 2.09 -2.85
N ASN A 167 -12.14 1.16 -3.51
CA ASN A 167 -12.55 -0.25 -3.57
C ASN A 167 -11.78 -1.06 -2.53
N LEU A 168 -12.42 -2.10 -1.98
CA LEU A 168 -11.83 -2.94 -0.95
C LEU A 168 -10.68 -3.78 -1.51
N LEU A 169 -9.61 -3.90 -0.73
CA LEU A 169 -8.51 -4.83 -0.95
C LEU A 169 -8.28 -5.58 0.37
N GLU A 170 -8.69 -6.84 0.43
CA GLU A 170 -8.56 -7.66 1.62
C GLU A 170 -7.93 -9.00 1.26
N ALA A 171 -6.93 -9.41 2.02
CA ALA A 171 -6.26 -10.68 1.81
C ALA A 171 -7.19 -11.83 2.23
N ASN A 172 -7.31 -12.84 1.37
CA ASN A 172 -8.15 -14.03 1.57
C ASN A 172 -9.66 -13.75 1.71
N ALA A 173 -10.12 -12.55 1.33
CA ALA A 173 -11.54 -12.27 1.26
C ALA A 173 -12.19 -13.02 0.09
N PRO A 174 -13.47 -13.42 0.21
CA PRO A 174 -14.20 -14.01 -0.90
C PRO A 174 -14.32 -13.01 -2.06
N VAL A 175 -14.21 -13.52 -3.30
CA VAL A 175 -14.47 -12.70 -4.49
C VAL A 175 -15.98 -12.71 -4.75
N PRO A 176 -16.63 -11.54 -4.83
CA PRO A 176 -18.08 -11.48 -4.98
C PRO A 176 -18.53 -11.96 -6.36
N ARG A 177 -19.68 -12.65 -6.40
CA ARG A 177 -20.45 -12.92 -7.61
C ARG A 177 -21.72 -12.08 -7.61
N VAL A 178 -22.05 -11.52 -8.76
CA VAL A 178 -23.34 -10.86 -8.98
C VAL A 178 -24.34 -11.88 -9.51
N VAL A 179 -25.51 -11.90 -8.88
CA VAL A 179 -26.71 -12.60 -9.33
C VAL A 179 -27.69 -11.56 -9.83
N GLY A 180 -28.24 -11.78 -11.03
CA GLY A 180 -28.98 -10.76 -11.76
C GLY A 180 -28.06 -9.72 -12.37
N GLU A 181 -28.52 -8.47 -12.39
CA GLU A 181 -27.76 -7.32 -12.90
C GLU A 181 -27.92 -6.11 -11.98
N MET A 182 -26.80 -5.57 -11.52
CA MET A 182 -26.80 -4.36 -10.68
C MET A 182 -25.50 -3.57 -10.76
N LYS A 183 -25.54 -2.34 -10.25
CA LYS A 183 -24.32 -1.55 -10.05
C LYS A 183 -23.53 -2.11 -8.89
N VAL A 184 -22.25 -2.40 -9.13
CA VAL A 184 -21.32 -2.94 -8.14
C VAL A 184 -20.02 -2.14 -8.09
N PHE A 185 -19.28 -2.33 -7.00
CA PHE A 185 -17.93 -1.82 -6.81
C PHE A 185 -17.00 -3.03 -6.65
N PRO A 186 -16.48 -3.59 -7.75
CA PRO A 186 -15.71 -4.83 -7.66
C PRO A 186 -14.45 -4.60 -6.80
N PRO A 187 -14.08 -5.55 -5.92
CA PRO A 187 -12.87 -5.41 -5.10
C PRO A 187 -11.61 -5.43 -5.96
N LEU A 188 -10.54 -4.87 -5.41
CA LEU A 188 -9.20 -4.95 -5.98
C LEU A 188 -8.67 -6.38 -5.85
N ALA A 189 -8.08 -6.89 -6.92
CA ALA A 189 -7.48 -8.23 -6.94
C ALA A 189 -6.08 -8.26 -6.32
N ALA A 190 -5.34 -7.16 -6.47
CA ALA A 190 -3.99 -6.99 -5.98
C ALA A 190 -3.78 -5.53 -5.57
N GLU A 191 -2.68 -5.29 -4.83
CA GLU A 191 -2.30 -3.94 -4.47
C GLU A 191 -2.00 -3.10 -5.72
N PRO A 192 -2.60 -1.90 -5.84
CA PRO A 192 -2.31 -1.01 -6.97
C PRO A 192 -0.83 -0.66 -7.04
N LEU A 193 -0.25 -0.74 -8.24
CA LEU A 193 1.13 -0.37 -8.48
C LEU A 193 1.21 1.07 -8.94
N VAL A 194 1.88 1.92 -8.15
CA VAL A 194 2.14 3.32 -8.49
C VAL A 194 3.62 3.51 -8.79
N TYR A 195 3.93 4.10 -9.95
CA TYR A 195 5.31 4.30 -10.38
C TYR A 195 5.51 5.54 -11.25
N PHE A 196 6.76 5.98 -11.35
CA PHE A 196 7.14 7.05 -12.25
C PHE A 196 7.46 6.50 -13.64
N ASP A 197 6.85 7.08 -14.65
CA ASP A 197 7.17 6.85 -16.06
C ASP A 197 7.59 8.19 -16.67
N GLY A 198 8.91 8.40 -16.68
CA GLY A 198 9.49 9.71 -16.97
C GLY A 198 9.07 10.76 -15.92
N PRO A 199 8.53 11.92 -16.32
CA PRO A 199 8.02 12.94 -15.40
C PRO A 199 6.62 12.60 -14.85
N ASP A 200 5.92 11.66 -15.47
CA ASP A 200 4.54 11.33 -15.12
C ASP A 200 4.50 10.27 -14.02
N GLU A 201 3.40 10.25 -13.27
CA GLU A 201 3.09 9.16 -12.34
C GLU A 201 1.97 8.30 -12.91
N VAL A 202 2.16 6.99 -12.91
CA VAL A 202 1.23 6.00 -13.45
C VAL A 202 0.75 5.11 -12.33
N VAL A 203 -0.55 4.82 -12.30
CA VAL A 203 -1.17 3.82 -11.44
C VAL A 203 -1.73 2.68 -12.28
N GLU A 204 -1.45 1.46 -11.84
CA GLU A 204 -1.96 0.20 -12.40
C GLU A 204 -2.82 -0.48 -11.34
N ALA A 205 -4.09 -0.74 -11.65
CA ALA A 205 -5.06 -1.34 -10.72
C ALA A 205 -5.93 -2.37 -11.45
N ALA A 206 -6.37 -3.40 -10.72
CA ALA A 206 -7.13 -4.50 -11.27
C ALA A 206 -8.26 -4.89 -10.33
N PHE A 207 -9.47 -5.02 -10.87
CA PHE A 207 -10.69 -5.28 -10.12
C PHE A 207 -11.34 -6.59 -10.58
N VAL A 208 -11.96 -7.35 -9.67
CA VAL A 208 -12.44 -8.72 -9.96
C VAL A 208 -13.86 -9.02 -9.50
N LEU A 209 -14.54 -9.88 -10.27
CA LEU A 209 -15.76 -10.61 -9.88
C LEU A 209 -15.61 -12.11 -10.17
N ALA A 210 -16.32 -12.93 -9.41
CA ALA A 210 -16.20 -14.39 -9.49
C ALA A 210 -17.03 -14.97 -10.64
N GLY A 211 -16.38 -15.56 -11.65
CA GLY A 211 -17.02 -16.19 -12.81
C GLY A 211 -17.46 -15.21 -13.89
N PRO A 212 -18.13 -15.70 -14.96
CA PRO A 212 -18.47 -14.91 -16.12
C PRO A 212 -19.50 -13.80 -15.81
N HIS A 213 -19.16 -12.55 -16.13
CA HIS A 213 -20.04 -11.39 -15.98
C HIS A 213 -20.02 -10.52 -17.22
N ARG A 214 -21.20 -10.05 -17.63
CA ARG A 214 -21.30 -8.88 -18.51
C ARG A 214 -20.90 -7.65 -17.73
N ILE A 215 -19.98 -6.85 -18.25
CA ILE A 215 -19.49 -5.63 -17.59
C ILE A 215 -19.78 -4.43 -18.50
N GLU A 216 -20.62 -3.54 -18.02
CA GLU A 216 -21.04 -2.32 -18.72
C GLU A 216 -20.93 -1.09 -17.81
N ASP A 217 -21.08 0.10 -18.38
CA ASP A 217 -21.09 1.39 -17.66
C ASP A 217 -19.96 1.52 -16.62
N ILE A 218 -18.73 1.26 -17.05
CA ILE A 218 -17.56 1.34 -16.16
C ILE A 218 -17.26 2.80 -15.87
N ARG A 219 -17.26 3.16 -14.59
CA ARG A 219 -17.09 4.52 -14.10
C ARG A 219 -16.04 4.60 -13.01
N VAL A 220 -15.32 5.71 -12.97
CA VAL A 220 -14.45 6.11 -11.86
C VAL A 220 -15.06 7.38 -11.26
N GLY A 221 -15.54 7.27 -10.03
CA GLY A 221 -16.38 8.31 -9.43
C GLY A 221 -17.67 8.51 -10.25
N THR A 222 -17.85 9.70 -10.81
CA THR A 222 -19.01 10.02 -11.68
C THR A 222 -18.73 9.89 -13.18
N ALA A 223 -17.46 9.83 -13.57
CA ALA A 223 -17.04 9.88 -14.97
C ALA A 223 -16.96 8.47 -15.58
N GLU A 224 -17.38 8.35 -16.84
CA GLU A 224 -17.28 7.10 -17.59
C GLU A 224 -15.83 6.87 -18.04
N LEU A 225 -15.33 5.65 -17.82
CA LEU A 225 -13.92 5.30 -17.96
C LEU A 225 -13.40 5.55 -19.39
N GLY A 226 -14.20 5.22 -20.41
CA GLY A 226 -13.84 5.41 -21.83
C GLY A 226 -13.74 6.87 -22.27
N THR A 227 -14.26 7.81 -21.47
CA THR A 227 -14.18 9.25 -21.75
C THR A 227 -12.97 9.93 -21.11
N LEU A 228 -12.24 9.22 -20.24
CA LEU A 228 -11.13 9.78 -19.48
C LEU A 228 -9.84 9.80 -20.31
N SER A 229 -9.28 10.98 -20.53
CA SER A 229 -7.96 11.13 -21.14
C SER A 229 -6.85 10.59 -20.24
N GLY A 230 -5.90 9.84 -20.79
CA GLY A 230 -4.75 9.30 -20.05
C GLY A 230 -5.09 8.08 -19.21
N VAL A 231 -6.20 7.39 -19.53
CA VAL A 231 -6.59 6.13 -18.90
C VAL A 231 -6.74 5.06 -19.98
N ASP A 232 -5.96 4.00 -19.85
CA ASP A 232 -6.10 2.78 -20.62
C ASP A 232 -6.82 1.74 -19.76
N TYR A 233 -7.74 0.98 -20.34
CA TYR A 233 -8.41 -0.08 -19.63
C TYR A 233 -8.63 -1.31 -20.51
N GLU A 234 -8.66 -2.47 -19.87
CA GLU A 234 -8.93 -3.76 -20.51
C GLU A 234 -9.99 -4.47 -19.67
N VAL A 235 -11.05 -4.93 -20.32
CA VAL A 235 -12.18 -5.62 -19.69
C VAL A 235 -12.19 -7.05 -20.14
N ARG A 236 -12.45 -7.95 -19.21
CA ARG A 236 -12.61 -9.36 -19.47
C ARG A 236 -13.79 -9.89 -18.68
N GLU A 237 -14.69 -10.59 -19.37
CA GLU A 237 -15.91 -11.10 -18.77
C GLU A 237 -15.67 -12.34 -17.90
N GLY A 238 -14.59 -13.10 -18.13
CA GLY A 238 -14.18 -14.21 -17.26
C GLY A 238 -14.70 -15.58 -17.68
N TRP A 239 -14.92 -15.78 -18.98
CA TRP A 239 -15.32 -17.09 -19.52
C TRP A 239 -14.17 -18.11 -19.39
N PRO A 240 -14.47 -19.39 -19.17
CA PRO A 240 -13.47 -20.45 -19.22
C PRO A 240 -12.71 -20.44 -20.57
N GLY A 241 -11.39 -20.36 -20.53
CA GLY A 241 -10.56 -20.31 -21.74
C GLY A 241 -10.37 -18.91 -22.34
N ASP A 242 -10.94 -17.86 -21.75
CA ASP A 242 -10.64 -16.49 -22.16
C ASP A 242 -9.14 -16.19 -22.06
N ARG A 243 -8.63 -15.39 -23.00
CA ARG A 243 -7.23 -14.95 -22.96
C ARG A 243 -6.96 -14.13 -21.69
N ARG A 244 -5.79 -14.36 -21.08
CA ARG A 244 -5.30 -13.54 -19.96
C ARG A 244 -5.18 -12.07 -20.40
N ILE A 245 -5.49 -11.16 -19.49
CA ILE A 245 -5.31 -9.73 -19.73
C ILE A 245 -3.84 -9.43 -20.02
N SER A 246 -3.61 -8.38 -20.79
CA SER A 246 -2.26 -8.02 -21.27
C SER A 246 -1.78 -6.66 -20.76
N LEU A 247 -2.69 -5.82 -20.26
CA LEU A 247 -2.42 -4.49 -19.73
C LEU A 247 -1.53 -4.55 -18.49
N LEU A 248 -1.82 -5.48 -17.58
CA LEU A 248 -1.09 -5.69 -16.33
C LEU A 248 -0.29 -6.98 -16.39
N ARG A 249 1.02 -6.90 -16.16
CA ARG A 249 1.95 -8.04 -16.32
C ARG A 249 2.84 -8.28 -15.10
N ARG A 250 2.59 -7.53 -14.03
CA ARG A 250 3.40 -7.51 -12.82
C ARG A 250 2.50 -7.27 -11.62
N GLN A 251 2.97 -7.71 -10.47
CA GLN A 251 2.38 -7.39 -9.19
C GLN A 251 3.40 -6.69 -8.30
N ALA A 252 2.91 -5.90 -7.35
CA ALA A 252 3.77 -5.09 -6.50
C ALA A 252 3.27 -5.04 -5.07
N ARG A 253 4.21 -4.72 -4.16
CA ARG A 253 3.94 -4.36 -2.78
C ARG A 253 4.68 -3.07 -2.47
N THR A 254 3.94 -2.05 -2.03
CA THR A 254 4.45 -0.71 -1.78
C THR A 254 4.55 -0.45 -0.29
N GLU A 255 5.71 0.04 0.12
CA GLU A 255 5.94 0.63 1.43
C GLU A 255 6.04 2.14 1.27
N ALA A 256 5.07 2.86 1.82
CA ALA A 256 5.03 4.32 1.79
C ALA A 256 5.92 4.89 2.91
N LEU A 257 7.19 5.16 2.59
CA LEU A 257 8.16 5.67 3.56
C LEU A 257 7.99 7.16 3.85
N GLN A 258 7.66 7.96 2.83
CA GLN A 258 7.45 9.42 2.93
C GLN A 258 8.51 10.15 3.78
N THR A 259 9.76 9.71 3.66
CA THR A 259 10.85 10.16 4.54
C THR A 259 11.81 11.06 3.77
N GLU A 260 12.20 12.17 4.37
CA GLU A 260 13.25 13.02 3.82
C GLU A 260 14.61 12.33 3.96
N LEU A 261 15.33 12.21 2.84
CA LEU A 261 16.76 11.96 2.88
C LEU A 261 17.41 13.28 3.28
N ARG A 262 17.62 13.47 4.58
CA ARG A 262 18.10 14.74 5.13
C ARG A 262 19.57 14.98 4.77
N GLY A 263 19.89 16.23 4.42
CA GLY A 263 21.26 16.70 4.19
C GLY A 263 21.99 17.09 5.48
N HIS A 264 23.06 17.87 5.35
CA HIS A 264 23.80 18.43 6.48
C HIS A 264 23.02 19.57 7.12
N GLN A 265 22.88 19.58 8.44
CA GLN A 265 22.37 20.74 9.18
C GLN A 265 23.50 21.75 9.36
N VAL A 266 23.25 23.00 8.96
CA VAL A 266 24.24 24.08 8.92
C VAL A 266 23.70 25.31 9.62
N GLY A 267 24.59 26.12 10.19
CA GLY A 267 24.23 27.38 10.84
C GLY A 267 23.88 28.48 9.83
N ASP A 268 23.77 29.72 10.32
CA ASP A 268 23.34 30.88 9.53
C ASP A 268 24.24 31.18 8.32
N ASP A 269 25.52 30.78 8.37
CA ASP A 269 26.45 30.92 7.25
C ASP A 269 26.17 29.94 6.09
N GLY A 270 25.28 28.96 6.31
CA GLY A 270 24.90 27.93 5.36
C GLY A 270 26.03 26.97 5.01
N LEU A 271 27.15 26.98 5.73
CA LEU A 271 28.39 26.25 5.40
C LEU A 271 28.93 25.45 6.57
N THR A 272 28.96 26.05 7.75
CA THR A 272 29.47 25.41 8.96
C THR A 272 28.39 24.54 9.56
N LEU A 273 28.74 23.33 10.00
CA LEU A 273 27.79 22.45 10.68
C LEU A 273 27.17 23.15 11.89
N ASP A 274 25.85 23.03 12.00
CA ASP A 274 25.15 23.46 13.20
C ASP A 274 25.38 22.43 14.31
N SER A 275 26.12 22.81 15.34
CA SER A 275 26.41 21.97 16.50
C SER A 275 25.77 22.54 17.76
N ALA A 276 24.46 22.86 17.71
CA ALA A 276 23.70 23.44 18.83
C ALA A 276 23.89 22.72 20.19
N THR A 277 24.26 21.43 20.19
CA THR A 277 24.51 20.60 21.39
C THR A 277 25.94 20.05 21.52
N GLY A 278 26.87 20.44 20.64
CA GLY A 278 28.24 19.91 20.58
C GLY A 278 28.37 18.51 19.95
N ASP A 279 27.26 17.80 19.68
CA ASP A 279 27.25 16.56 18.92
C ASP A 279 27.09 16.84 17.41
N THR A 280 28.22 16.87 16.69
CA THR A 280 28.28 17.09 15.25
C THR A 280 27.72 15.92 14.44
N ALA A 281 27.57 14.72 15.01
CA ALA A 281 27.05 13.56 14.28
C ALA A 281 25.55 13.72 13.96
N SER A 282 24.82 14.39 14.84
CA SER A 282 23.40 14.71 14.64
C SER A 282 23.16 15.66 13.46
N ALA A 283 24.15 16.48 13.10
CA ALA A 283 24.09 17.43 12.00
C ALA A 283 24.51 16.83 10.65
N LEU A 284 25.10 15.62 10.64
CA LEU A 284 25.44 14.92 9.41
C LEU A 284 24.20 14.26 8.76
N PRO A 285 24.24 13.98 7.45
CA PRO A 285 23.20 13.20 6.77
C PRO A 285 23.01 11.86 7.47
N GLN A 286 21.80 11.34 7.55
CA GLN A 286 21.54 10.01 8.11
C GLN A 286 21.04 9.06 7.04
N ALA A 287 21.41 7.78 7.18
CA ALA A 287 20.90 6.74 6.30
C ALA A 287 19.45 6.42 6.66
N VAL A 288 18.63 6.19 5.65
CA VAL A 288 17.27 5.66 5.80
C VAL A 288 17.32 4.18 5.43
N ALA A 289 16.91 3.33 6.37
CA ALA A 289 16.89 1.88 6.21
C ALA A 289 15.45 1.38 6.00
N PHE A 290 15.28 0.41 5.11
CA PHE A 290 14.03 -0.30 4.86
C PHE A 290 14.35 -1.70 4.33
N ALA A 291 13.33 -2.53 4.12
CA ALA A 291 13.53 -3.90 3.64
C ALA A 291 12.63 -4.20 2.44
N THR A 292 13.16 -4.96 1.50
CA THR A 292 12.36 -5.51 0.40
C THR A 292 11.33 -6.50 0.94
N ARG A 293 10.36 -6.86 0.10
CA ARG A 293 9.59 -8.10 0.28
C ARG A 293 10.45 -9.30 -0.10
N ASP A 294 9.89 -10.50 0.07
CA ASP A 294 10.63 -11.73 -0.20
C ASP A 294 10.80 -11.95 -1.70
N ALA A 295 12.03 -12.25 -2.10
CA ALA A 295 12.43 -12.60 -3.47
C ALA A 295 11.75 -11.80 -4.60
N PRO A 296 11.79 -10.44 -4.60
CA PRO A 296 11.29 -9.67 -5.72
C PRO A 296 12.17 -9.85 -6.96
N ASP A 297 11.58 -9.68 -8.14
CA ASP A 297 12.34 -9.56 -9.39
C ASP A 297 12.96 -8.17 -9.51
N GLU A 298 12.26 -7.15 -9.01
CA GLU A 298 12.74 -5.78 -9.00
C GLU A 298 12.36 -5.06 -7.70
N HIS A 299 13.21 -4.12 -7.28
CA HIS A 299 12.93 -3.24 -6.16
C HIS A 299 13.17 -1.78 -6.55
N TRP A 300 12.15 -0.94 -6.40
CA TRP A 300 12.17 0.44 -6.86
C TRP A 300 12.13 1.43 -5.71
N LEU A 301 12.97 2.44 -5.81
CA LEU A 301 13.10 3.54 -4.89
C LEU A 301 12.66 4.81 -5.59
N HIS A 302 11.50 5.33 -5.23
CA HIS A 302 10.97 6.55 -5.85
C HIS A 302 11.39 7.77 -5.05
N LEU A 303 12.21 8.58 -5.70
CA LEU A 303 12.84 9.78 -5.17
C LEU A 303 12.21 11.02 -5.79
N VAL A 304 11.90 12.01 -4.97
CA VAL A 304 11.32 13.27 -5.41
C VAL A 304 12.08 14.44 -4.81
N PHE A 305 12.37 15.44 -5.64
CA PHE A 305 12.78 16.78 -5.21
C PHE A 305 11.56 17.70 -5.29
N PRO A 306 10.79 17.93 -4.19
CA PRO A 306 9.49 18.59 -4.27
C PRO A 306 9.57 20.04 -4.78
N GLY A 307 10.61 20.77 -4.36
CA GLY A 307 10.91 22.13 -4.82
C GLY A 307 11.91 22.19 -5.97
N GLY A 308 12.14 21.07 -6.66
CA GLY A 308 13.21 20.94 -7.64
C GLY A 308 14.61 20.97 -7.04
N LEU A 309 15.60 21.21 -7.88
CA LEU A 309 17.00 21.26 -7.51
C LEU A 309 17.63 22.50 -8.17
N HIS A 310 17.76 23.59 -7.40
CA HIS A 310 18.22 24.88 -7.92
C HIS A 310 18.78 25.77 -6.81
N ARG A 311 19.37 26.91 -7.20
CA ARG A 311 19.74 28.00 -6.28
C ARG A 311 18.93 29.25 -6.59
N ASN A 312 18.38 29.86 -5.55
CA ASN A 312 17.62 31.10 -5.64
C ASN A 312 18.47 32.22 -6.27
N GLY A 313 17.95 32.82 -7.34
CA GLY A 313 18.61 33.93 -8.03
C GLY A 313 19.74 33.54 -8.97
N ASP A 314 19.97 32.24 -9.21
CA ASP A 314 20.97 31.72 -10.15
C ASP A 314 20.32 30.68 -11.08
N ASP A 315 19.45 31.19 -11.96
CA ASP A 315 18.68 30.38 -12.90
C ASP A 315 19.61 29.60 -13.84
N GLY A 316 19.47 28.28 -13.88
CA GLY A 316 20.30 27.41 -14.73
C GLY A 316 21.59 26.90 -14.07
N LEU A 317 21.88 27.28 -12.82
CA LEU A 317 22.98 26.66 -12.07
C LEU A 317 22.67 25.19 -11.79
N ALA A 318 23.35 24.29 -12.49
CA ALA A 318 23.26 22.85 -12.24
C ALA A 318 23.90 22.49 -10.90
N LEU A 319 23.08 21.95 -10.00
CA LEU A 319 23.50 21.36 -8.74
C LEU A 319 23.50 19.84 -8.85
N ARG A 320 24.36 19.20 -8.09
CA ARG A 320 24.51 17.75 -8.04
C ARG A 320 24.39 17.26 -6.61
N VAL A 321 23.64 16.18 -6.42
CA VAL A 321 23.42 15.51 -5.13
C VAL A 321 23.90 14.06 -5.25
N PRO A 322 24.95 13.65 -4.51
CA PRO A 322 25.42 12.28 -4.51
C PRO A 322 24.60 11.41 -3.53
N LEU A 323 24.43 10.13 -3.87
CA LEU A 323 23.73 9.12 -3.09
C LEU A 323 24.57 7.86 -3.00
N ARG A 324 24.61 7.29 -1.79
CA ARG A 324 25.19 5.97 -1.53
C ARG A 324 24.11 5.02 -1.05
N LEU A 325 24.15 3.82 -1.59
CA LEU A 325 23.28 2.73 -1.21
C LEU A 325 24.14 1.56 -0.75
N ARG A 326 23.66 0.86 0.27
CA ARG A 326 24.20 -0.44 0.65
C ARG A 326 23.06 -1.40 0.92
N MET A 327 23.27 -2.68 0.67
CA MET A 327 22.27 -3.71 0.90
C MET A 327 22.86 -4.94 1.57
N ARG A 328 22.04 -5.70 2.27
CA ARG A 328 22.42 -7.01 2.80
C ARG A 328 21.21 -7.93 2.86
N ARG A 329 21.43 -9.23 2.77
CA ARG A 329 20.34 -10.19 3.00
C ARG A 329 19.88 -10.07 4.45
N LEU A 330 18.57 -10.06 4.68
CA LEU A 330 18.02 -9.95 6.02
C LEU A 330 18.54 -11.10 6.89
N GLY A 331 19.06 -10.78 8.08
CA GLY A 331 19.69 -11.75 8.97
C GLY A 331 21.19 -11.97 8.75
N THR A 332 21.81 -11.30 7.77
CA THR A 332 23.28 -11.29 7.60
C THR A 332 23.90 -10.02 8.17
N GLU A 333 25.17 -10.08 8.56
CA GLU A 333 25.88 -8.94 9.15
C GLU A 333 26.54 -8.05 8.08
N ASN A 334 27.07 -8.67 7.03
CA ASN A 334 27.89 -8.01 6.02
C ASN A 334 27.05 -7.17 5.05
N TRP A 335 27.40 -5.89 4.94
CA TRP A 335 26.85 -4.98 3.95
C TRP A 335 27.57 -5.08 2.62
N ILE A 336 26.80 -4.98 1.56
CA ILE A 336 27.24 -4.89 0.17
C ILE A 336 27.05 -3.44 -0.26
N ASP A 337 28.15 -2.74 -0.46
CA ASP A 337 28.13 -1.37 -0.94
C ASP A 337 27.84 -1.36 -2.45
N LEU A 338 26.85 -0.56 -2.85
CA LEU A 338 26.48 -0.36 -4.26
C LEU A 338 27.26 0.84 -4.84
N PRO A 339 27.28 0.98 -6.18
CA PRO A 339 27.88 2.14 -6.83
C PRO A 339 27.30 3.45 -6.30
N GLU A 340 28.17 4.45 -6.11
CA GLU A 340 27.76 5.80 -5.75
C GLU A 340 27.10 6.46 -6.96
N LEU A 341 25.90 7.02 -6.79
CA LEU A 341 25.12 7.62 -7.86
C LEU A 341 24.99 9.12 -7.64
N HIS A 342 25.10 9.94 -8.69
CA HIS A 342 24.85 11.37 -8.58
C HIS A 342 23.67 11.79 -9.44
N PHE A 343 22.72 12.47 -8.81
CA PHE A 343 21.62 13.13 -9.48
C PHE A 343 21.96 14.60 -9.71
N GLN A 344 21.70 15.14 -10.89
CA GLN A 344 21.96 16.53 -11.26
C GLN A 344 20.69 17.22 -11.74
N GLY A 345 20.51 18.49 -11.37
CA GLY A 345 19.35 19.29 -11.77
C GLY A 345 19.59 20.78 -11.64
N SER A 346 18.79 21.56 -12.37
CA SER A 346 18.76 23.02 -12.32
C SER A 346 17.34 23.59 -12.41
N ASP A 347 16.31 22.75 -12.27
CA ASP A 347 14.91 23.14 -12.43
C ASP A 347 14.29 23.47 -11.06
N VAL A 348 13.41 24.48 -11.06
CA VAL A 348 12.60 24.89 -9.91
C VAL A 348 11.35 24.03 -9.72
N ARG A 349 10.98 23.26 -10.74
CA ARG A 349 9.84 22.36 -10.72
C ARG A 349 10.18 21.07 -9.99
N GLN A 350 9.14 20.40 -9.50
CA GLN A 350 9.30 19.09 -8.91
C GLN A 350 10.01 18.14 -9.89
N MET A 351 11.05 17.48 -9.41
CA MET A 351 11.77 16.44 -10.17
C MET A 351 11.48 15.08 -9.55
N ARG A 352 11.14 14.10 -10.38
CA ARG A 352 10.86 12.71 -9.99
C ARG A 352 11.92 11.82 -10.61
N SER A 353 12.40 10.85 -9.83
CA SER A 353 13.40 9.89 -10.28
C SER A 353 13.26 8.56 -9.56
N THR A 354 13.82 7.51 -10.15
CA THR A 354 13.75 6.15 -9.63
C THR A 354 15.14 5.52 -9.59
N ILE A 355 15.47 4.84 -8.50
CA ILE A 355 16.56 3.85 -8.49
C ILE A 355 15.90 2.47 -8.52
N ARG A 356 16.26 1.63 -9.51
CA ARG A 356 15.78 0.25 -9.63
C ARG A 356 16.91 -0.73 -9.35
N LEU A 357 16.70 -1.63 -8.40
CA LEU A 357 17.51 -2.83 -8.22
C LEU A 357 16.80 -3.98 -8.95
N MET A 358 17.48 -4.67 -9.86
CA MET A 358 16.85 -5.68 -10.72
C MET A 358 17.58 -7.01 -10.62
N TRP A 359 16.89 -8.05 -10.14
CA TRP A 359 17.42 -9.41 -10.10
C TRP A 359 17.15 -10.13 -11.41
N ALA A 360 18.11 -10.04 -12.33
CA ALA A 360 18.02 -10.63 -13.67
C ALA A 360 19.39 -11.14 -14.13
N ASP A 361 19.38 -12.18 -14.96
CA ASP A 361 20.59 -12.72 -15.59
C ASP A 361 21.25 -11.63 -16.45
N ASP A 362 22.55 -11.43 -16.27
CA ASP A 362 23.30 -10.31 -16.81
C ASP A 362 23.60 -10.46 -18.32
N ALA A 363 22.55 -10.43 -19.14
CA ALA A 363 22.67 -10.38 -20.58
C ALA A 363 22.93 -8.94 -21.04
N THR A 364 24.21 -8.53 -21.01
CA THR A 364 24.78 -7.52 -21.92
C THR A 364 24.01 -6.19 -22.02
N THR A 365 23.87 -5.46 -20.92
CA THR A 365 23.36 -4.09 -21.00
C THR A 365 24.51 -3.09 -21.16
N SER A 366 24.42 -2.22 -22.19
CA SER A 366 25.39 -1.15 -22.37
C SER A 366 25.19 -0.10 -21.27
N PRO A 367 26.27 0.39 -20.63
CA PRO A 367 26.17 1.46 -19.66
C PRO A 367 25.56 2.71 -20.32
N GLY A 368 24.81 3.47 -19.53
CA GLY A 368 24.18 4.71 -19.97
C GLY A 368 24.28 5.76 -18.88
N ALA A 369 24.32 7.03 -19.28
CA ALA A 369 24.26 8.16 -18.37
C ALA A 369 23.49 9.31 -19.03
N SER A 370 22.76 10.07 -18.23
CA SER A 370 22.05 11.25 -18.72
C SER A 370 23.01 12.38 -19.07
N GLN A 371 22.65 13.18 -20.08
CA GLN A 371 23.37 14.41 -20.40
C GLN A 371 22.73 15.58 -19.66
N GLY A 372 23.49 16.22 -18.76
CA GLY A 372 23.15 17.50 -18.15
C GLY A 372 22.09 17.49 -17.04
N GLU A 373 21.10 16.59 -17.04
CA GLU A 373 20.06 16.52 -16.00
C GLU A 373 19.64 15.07 -15.71
N GLY A 374 19.39 14.74 -14.44
CA GLY A 374 19.01 13.40 -13.99
C GLY A 374 20.19 12.61 -13.44
N TRP A 375 20.24 11.30 -13.70
CA TRP A 375 21.35 10.46 -13.26
C TRP A 375 22.54 10.60 -14.22
N VAL A 376 23.54 11.38 -13.81
CA VAL A 376 24.65 11.82 -14.68
C VAL A 376 25.98 11.15 -14.35
N HIS A 377 26.12 10.54 -13.17
CA HIS A 377 27.38 9.96 -12.72
C HIS A 377 27.15 8.74 -11.84
N ALA A 378 27.88 7.67 -12.10
CA ALA A 378 27.99 6.50 -11.24
C ALA A 378 29.46 6.20 -10.98
N ARG A 379 29.82 5.74 -9.78
CA ARG A 379 31.21 5.45 -9.43
C ARG A 379 31.33 4.21 -8.55
N VAL A 380 32.29 3.34 -8.89
CA VAL A 380 32.56 2.10 -8.14
C VAL A 380 33.64 2.27 -7.08
N THR A 381 34.51 3.28 -7.21
CA THR A 381 35.52 3.58 -6.20
C THR A 381 35.66 5.08 -6.03
N ALA A 382 35.14 5.64 -4.95
CA ALA A 382 35.30 7.05 -4.59
C ALA A 382 36.44 7.21 -3.58
N PRO A 383 37.49 7.99 -3.88
CA PRO A 383 38.58 8.21 -2.93
C PRO A 383 38.10 8.95 -1.69
N GLY A 384 38.71 8.62 -0.54
CA GLY A 384 38.47 9.32 0.71
C GLY A 384 39.11 10.72 0.70
N GLN A 385 38.55 11.63 1.49
CA GLN A 385 39.12 12.95 1.70
C GLN A 385 40.44 12.81 2.46
N THR A 386 41.51 13.45 1.97
CA THR A 386 42.83 13.45 2.62
C THR A 386 43.03 14.63 3.55
N ILE A 387 42.28 15.72 3.32
CA ILE A 387 42.38 16.94 4.11
C ILE A 387 41.50 16.81 5.34
N ALA A 388 42.00 17.21 6.51
CA ALA A 388 41.36 16.90 7.78
C ALA A 388 39.90 17.44 7.88
N PRO A 389 38.98 16.66 8.50
CA PRO A 389 39.16 15.26 8.91
C PRO A 389 39.28 14.32 7.70
N ALA A 390 40.24 13.40 7.77
CA ALA A 390 40.40 12.40 6.72
C ALA A 390 39.23 11.40 6.76
N SER A 391 38.79 10.92 5.59
CA SER A 391 37.71 9.94 5.47
C SER A 391 38.16 8.72 4.68
N ALA A 392 37.47 7.60 4.89
CA ALA A 392 37.72 6.37 4.15
C ALA A 392 37.21 6.46 2.71
N SER A 393 37.83 5.72 1.81
CA SER A 393 37.30 5.51 0.46
C SER A 393 36.01 4.71 0.49
N TRP A 394 35.12 4.97 -0.46
CA TRP A 394 33.96 4.10 -0.73
C TRP A 394 34.27 3.20 -1.91
N ALA A 395 34.05 1.90 -1.75
CA ALA A 395 34.26 0.92 -2.81
C ALA A 395 33.01 0.06 -2.92
N ALA A 396 32.37 0.08 -4.09
CA ALA A 396 31.27 -0.81 -4.41
C ALA A 396 31.77 -2.25 -4.52
N HIS A 397 30.85 -3.21 -4.40
CA HIS A 397 31.14 -4.62 -4.60
C HIS A 397 31.88 -4.86 -5.95
N PRO A 398 32.92 -5.72 -6.00
CA PRO A 398 33.71 -5.95 -7.22
C PRO A 398 32.91 -6.34 -8.45
N TYR A 399 31.72 -6.93 -8.26
CA TYR A 399 30.76 -7.20 -9.33
C TYR A 399 30.49 -5.98 -10.22
N PHE A 400 30.40 -4.77 -9.65
CA PHE A 400 30.12 -3.56 -10.42
C PHE A 400 31.36 -2.98 -11.12
N ALA A 401 32.55 -3.53 -10.86
CA ALA A 401 33.82 -3.00 -11.33
C ALA A 401 34.46 -3.90 -12.40
N GLY A 402 34.99 -3.27 -13.45
CA GLY A 402 35.76 -3.91 -14.51
C GLY A 402 36.92 -3.03 -14.96
N ALA A 403 37.56 -3.42 -16.07
CA ALA A 403 38.65 -2.62 -16.65
C ALA A 403 38.12 -1.30 -17.25
N GLY A 404 38.82 -0.20 -16.96
CA GLY A 404 38.50 1.15 -17.46
C GLY A 404 38.44 2.19 -16.35
N ASP A 405 37.87 3.34 -16.65
CA ASP A 405 37.67 4.42 -15.67
C ASP A 405 36.72 3.97 -14.54
N PRO A 406 37.03 4.17 -13.25
CA PRO A 406 36.19 3.71 -12.13
C PRO A 406 34.89 4.51 -11.96
N TRP A 407 34.54 5.35 -12.94
CA TRP A 407 33.31 6.11 -13.01
C TRP A 407 32.67 6.02 -14.39
N LEU A 408 31.37 6.27 -14.43
CA LEU A 408 30.54 6.34 -15.62
C LEU A 408 29.88 7.72 -15.66
N ASP A 409 30.08 8.42 -16.76
CA ASP A 409 29.32 9.60 -17.17
C ASP A 409 29.05 9.53 -18.69
N ALA A 410 28.31 10.50 -19.22
CA ALA A 410 27.96 10.52 -20.64
C ALA A 410 29.17 10.68 -21.58
N GLY A 411 30.29 11.19 -21.07
CA GLY A 411 31.52 11.41 -21.84
C GLY A 411 32.44 10.20 -21.93
N ASN A 412 32.29 9.20 -21.04
CA ASN A 412 33.19 8.04 -20.97
C ASN A 412 32.50 6.67 -21.07
N ILE A 413 31.26 6.62 -21.55
CA ILE A 413 30.47 5.38 -21.71
C ILE A 413 31.27 4.24 -22.37
N GLY A 414 32.09 4.53 -23.40
CA GLY A 414 32.88 3.51 -24.11
C GLY A 414 34.14 3.03 -23.39
N GLY A 415 34.63 3.77 -22.39
CA GLY A 415 35.87 3.48 -21.65
C GLY A 415 35.68 3.25 -20.15
N THR A 416 34.45 3.30 -19.65
CA THR A 416 34.15 3.08 -18.25
C THR A 416 34.41 1.64 -17.81
N GLY A 417 34.95 1.49 -16.61
CA GLY A 417 35.03 0.25 -15.85
C GLY A 417 33.79 0.01 -14.97
N VAL A 418 32.79 0.90 -14.97
CA VAL A 418 31.52 0.63 -14.26
C VAL A 418 30.67 -0.35 -15.07
N ARG A 419 30.22 -1.42 -14.44
CA ARG A 419 29.42 -2.51 -15.03
C ARG A 419 28.06 -2.61 -14.32
N HIS A 420 27.07 -3.16 -15.02
CA HIS A 420 25.73 -3.48 -14.50
C HIS A 420 24.96 -2.26 -13.95
N VAL A 421 25.30 -1.05 -14.41
CA VAL A 421 24.61 0.21 -14.07
C VAL A 421 24.19 0.91 -15.35
N ILE A 422 22.91 1.27 -15.44
CA ILE A 422 22.35 2.02 -16.55
C ILE A 422 21.64 3.24 -15.98
N MET A 423 22.03 4.43 -16.39
CA MET A 423 21.43 5.67 -15.93
C MET A 423 20.81 6.45 -17.08
N SER A 424 19.72 7.12 -16.78
CA SER A 424 18.97 8.01 -17.68
C SER A 424 18.53 9.25 -16.90
N ARG A 425 17.76 10.14 -17.54
CA ARG A 425 17.23 11.33 -16.86
C ARG A 425 16.36 10.97 -15.64
N TYR A 426 15.56 9.91 -15.74
CA TYR A 426 14.54 9.58 -14.74
C TYR A 426 14.89 8.33 -13.92
N GLU A 427 15.78 7.48 -14.41
CA GLU A 427 16.01 6.16 -13.82
C GLU A 427 17.49 5.79 -13.73
N ALA A 428 17.92 5.26 -12.58
CA ALA A 428 19.17 4.54 -12.40
C ALA A 428 18.88 3.06 -12.11
N ARG A 429 19.26 2.18 -13.03
CA ARG A 429 19.10 0.73 -12.94
C ARG A 429 20.41 0.10 -12.49
N ILE A 430 20.35 -0.70 -11.43
CA ILE A 430 21.44 -1.52 -10.93
C ILE A 430 21.01 -2.97 -11.13
N MET A 431 21.71 -3.69 -12.02
CA MET A 431 21.44 -5.09 -12.29
C MET A 431 22.17 -5.96 -11.27
N LEU A 432 21.46 -6.93 -10.71
CA LEU A 432 21.94 -7.85 -9.69
C LEU A 432 21.79 -9.27 -10.23
N ASP A 433 22.90 -9.88 -10.67
CA ASP A 433 22.89 -11.28 -11.10
C ASP A 433 22.44 -12.18 -9.93
N PRO A 434 21.36 -12.96 -10.06
CA PRO A 434 20.90 -13.88 -9.02
C PRO A 434 21.95 -14.91 -8.57
N ALA A 435 22.95 -15.24 -9.40
CA ALA A 435 24.05 -16.12 -9.03
C ALA A 435 25.01 -15.47 -8.03
N VAL A 436 25.17 -14.14 -8.09
CA VAL A 436 26.04 -13.37 -7.17
C VAL A 436 25.23 -12.81 -5.99
N PHE A 437 24.01 -12.36 -6.26
CA PHE A 437 23.08 -11.79 -5.29
C PHE A 437 21.79 -12.62 -5.29
N PRO A 438 21.74 -13.74 -4.55
CA PRO A 438 20.59 -14.62 -4.52
C PRO A 438 19.30 -13.87 -4.18
N LYS A 439 18.22 -14.17 -4.90
CA LYS A 439 16.89 -13.63 -4.57
C LYS A 439 16.53 -13.95 -3.12
N GLY A 440 15.81 -13.03 -2.50
CA GLY A 440 15.36 -13.15 -1.12
C GLY A 440 15.05 -11.78 -0.55
N ARG A 441 14.91 -11.70 0.77
CA ARG A 441 14.65 -10.44 1.46
C ARG A 441 15.94 -9.68 1.74
N TYR A 442 16.03 -8.43 1.29
CA TYR A 442 17.17 -7.55 1.51
C TYR A 442 16.80 -6.39 2.42
N GLN A 443 17.70 -6.04 3.35
CA GLN A 443 17.71 -4.74 4.00
C GLN A 443 18.54 -3.79 3.14
N ILE A 444 18.02 -2.59 2.88
CA ILE A 444 18.67 -1.56 2.08
C ILE A 444 18.78 -0.30 2.91
N GLU A 445 19.93 0.36 2.82
CA GLU A 445 20.16 1.69 3.36
C GLU A 445 20.53 2.65 2.23
N ILE A 446 19.92 3.82 2.25
CA ILE A 446 20.22 4.92 1.34
C ILE A 446 20.55 6.19 2.12
N ARG A 447 21.61 6.89 1.71
CA ARG A 447 22.05 8.14 2.33
C ARG A 447 22.45 9.13 1.26
N ARG A 448 21.91 10.34 1.32
CA ARG A 448 22.34 11.45 0.45
C ARG A 448 23.58 12.15 1.02
N GLY A 449 24.38 12.76 0.15
CA GLY A 449 25.46 13.67 0.52
C GLY A 449 25.08 15.15 0.36
N ALA A 450 26.08 16.02 0.57
CA ALA A 450 25.99 17.45 0.35
C ALA A 450 25.80 17.77 -1.13
N ALA A 451 24.92 18.72 -1.43
CA ALA A 451 24.77 19.25 -2.78
C ALA A 451 25.98 20.13 -3.15
N PHE A 452 26.40 20.12 -4.41
CA PHE A 452 27.48 20.98 -4.91
C PHE A 452 27.22 21.43 -6.36
N ARG A 453 27.98 22.42 -6.83
CA ARG A 453 27.88 22.91 -8.22
C ARG A 453 28.44 21.87 -9.19
N ALA A 454 27.67 21.48 -10.18
CA ALA A 454 28.11 20.49 -11.17
C ALA A 454 29.36 20.93 -11.94
N SER A 455 29.47 22.22 -12.26
CA SER A 455 30.58 22.79 -13.04
C SER A 455 31.94 22.78 -12.32
N THR A 456 31.97 22.61 -11.00
CA THR A 456 33.21 22.57 -10.21
C THR A 456 33.70 21.16 -9.92
N PHE A 457 32.95 20.13 -10.34
CA PHE A 457 33.29 18.72 -10.12
C PHE A 457 34.08 18.13 -11.29
N SER A 458 35.23 17.54 -10.97
CA SER A 458 36.02 16.74 -11.91
C SER A 458 35.80 15.26 -11.61
N ALA A 459 35.23 14.54 -12.59
CA ALA A 459 34.96 13.10 -12.47
C ALA A 459 36.25 12.28 -12.36
N ALA A 460 37.28 12.58 -13.15
CA ALA A 460 38.54 11.84 -13.13
C ALA A 460 39.22 11.87 -11.76
N GLY A 461 39.34 13.08 -11.17
CA GLY A 461 39.97 13.26 -9.86
C GLY A 461 39.04 13.03 -8.67
N TYR A 462 37.72 12.90 -8.89
CA TYR A 462 36.71 12.96 -7.83
C TYR A 462 36.90 14.20 -6.93
N THR A 463 37.13 15.35 -7.56
CA THR A 463 37.44 16.59 -6.86
C THR A 463 36.38 17.65 -7.09
N VAL A 464 36.07 18.44 -6.06
CA VAL A 464 35.33 19.70 -6.18
C VAL A 464 36.28 20.85 -5.90
N GLY A 465 36.48 21.73 -6.89
CA GLY A 465 37.44 22.83 -6.77
C GLY A 465 38.89 22.34 -6.58
N GLY A 466 39.25 21.21 -7.21
CA GLY A 466 40.61 20.65 -7.18
C GLY A 466 40.99 19.84 -5.92
N SER A 467 40.09 19.71 -4.93
CA SER A 467 40.29 18.85 -3.75
C SER A 467 39.27 17.72 -3.71
N VAL A 468 39.66 16.55 -3.21
CA VAL A 468 38.72 15.47 -2.85
C VAL A 468 37.93 15.89 -1.61
N TRP A 469 36.61 15.74 -1.66
CA TRP A 469 35.71 16.06 -0.55
C TRP A 469 34.96 14.81 -0.09
N ASP A 470 34.75 14.69 1.22
CA ASP A 470 33.76 13.77 1.76
C ASP A 470 32.37 14.41 1.71
N PHE A 471 31.54 14.01 0.75
CA PHE A 471 30.19 14.54 0.62
C PHE A 471 29.25 14.13 1.75
N TRP A 472 29.64 13.25 2.68
CA TRP A 472 28.81 12.81 3.81
C TRP A 472 29.37 13.28 5.17
N GLY A 473 30.51 13.97 5.14
CA GLY A 473 31.24 14.47 6.29
C GLY A 473 31.53 15.97 6.16
N VAL A 474 32.66 16.40 6.72
CA VAL A 474 33.08 17.80 6.75
C VAL A 474 34.57 17.95 6.49
N ARG A 475 34.99 19.18 6.27
CA ARG A 475 36.40 19.57 6.19
C ARG A 475 36.69 20.74 7.14
N GLY A 476 37.85 20.73 7.77
CA GLY A 476 38.35 21.81 8.62
C GLY A 476 37.79 21.81 10.06
N THR A 477 38.17 22.84 10.80
CA THR A 477 37.68 23.12 12.16
C THR A 477 37.50 24.64 12.29
N PRO A 478 36.25 25.15 12.34
CA PRO A 478 35.00 24.41 12.41
C PRO A 478 34.68 23.61 11.13
N GLY A 479 33.93 22.51 11.28
CA GLY A 479 33.66 21.60 10.17
C GLY A 479 32.71 22.22 9.14
N GLN A 480 33.17 22.34 7.90
CA GLN A 480 32.41 22.92 6.79
C GLN A 480 32.08 21.89 5.72
N ILE A 481 30.95 22.09 5.06
CA ILE A 481 30.55 21.31 3.88
C ILE A 481 31.12 21.89 2.59
N VAL A 482 31.11 21.10 1.52
CA VAL A 482 31.69 21.45 0.21
C VAL A 482 31.09 22.70 -0.44
N TYR A 483 29.82 23.01 -0.16
CA TYR A 483 29.11 24.10 -0.80
C TYR A 483 27.97 24.63 0.08
N SER A 484 27.77 25.95 0.08
CA SER A 484 26.80 26.61 0.95
C SER A 484 25.37 26.21 0.58
N ARG A 485 24.57 25.85 1.59
CA ARG A 485 23.12 25.60 1.45
C ARG A 485 22.29 26.88 1.40
N ASN A 486 22.89 28.05 1.65
CA ASN A 486 22.15 29.31 1.62
C ASN A 486 21.59 29.58 0.22
N GLY A 487 20.26 29.69 0.15
CA GLY A 487 19.53 29.87 -1.09
C GLY A 487 19.50 28.63 -1.98
N VAL A 488 19.90 27.45 -1.51
CA VAL A 488 19.83 26.19 -2.27
C VAL A 488 18.55 25.44 -1.91
N MET A 489 17.77 25.08 -2.94
CA MET A 489 16.65 24.14 -2.81
C MET A 489 17.15 22.76 -3.23
N ASP A 490 17.31 21.87 -2.26
CA ASP A 490 17.82 20.51 -2.47
C ASP A 490 17.09 19.44 -1.66
N THR A 491 15.90 19.73 -1.14
CA THR A 491 15.10 18.78 -0.36
C THR A 491 14.80 17.53 -1.19
N LEU A 492 15.20 16.37 -0.68
CA LEU A 492 15.05 15.07 -1.35
C LEU A 492 14.22 14.14 -0.47
N GLN A 493 13.14 13.60 -1.02
CA GLN A 493 12.25 12.68 -0.34
C GLN A 493 12.29 11.30 -0.98
N LEU A 494 12.40 10.26 -0.14
CA LEU A 494 12.09 8.90 -0.51
C LEU A 494 10.61 8.66 -0.22
N VAL A 495 9.81 8.75 -1.29
CA VAL A 495 8.35 8.75 -1.21
C VAL A 495 7.84 7.33 -0.96
N ARG A 496 8.38 6.36 -1.71
CA ARG A 496 7.98 4.95 -1.60
C ARG A 496 9.10 4.00 -1.99
N SER A 497 9.02 2.81 -1.41
CA SER A 497 9.84 1.64 -1.69
C SER A 497 8.91 0.54 -2.22
N VAL A 498 9.16 0.03 -3.42
CA VAL A 498 8.24 -0.88 -4.12
C VAL A 498 8.96 -2.17 -4.45
N SER A 499 8.45 -3.31 -3.98
CA SER A 499 8.91 -4.63 -4.41
C SER A 499 7.99 -5.14 -5.52
N VAL A 500 8.56 -5.58 -6.63
CA VAL A 500 7.84 -5.96 -7.85
C VAL A 500 8.22 -7.38 -8.26
N TRP A 501 7.21 -8.14 -8.67
CA TRP A 501 7.36 -9.45 -9.30
C TRP A 501 6.83 -9.35 -10.72
N ASN A 502 7.64 -9.77 -11.69
CA ASN A 502 7.36 -9.77 -13.12
C ASN A 502 6.52 -11.00 -13.49
N GLU A 503 5.45 -11.21 -12.73
CA GLU A 503 4.48 -12.25 -12.94
C GLU A 503 3.07 -11.68 -13.06
N HIS A 504 2.22 -12.41 -13.76
CA HIS A 504 0.85 -11.99 -13.98
C HIS A 504 0.11 -11.92 -12.62
N PRO A 505 -0.58 -10.81 -12.30
CA PRO A 505 -1.15 -10.58 -10.97
C PRO A 505 -2.32 -11.52 -10.63
N PHE A 506 -2.79 -12.32 -11.59
CA PHE A 506 -3.92 -13.24 -11.42
C PHE A 506 -3.48 -14.70 -11.58
N PRO A 507 -3.80 -15.58 -10.61
CA PRO A 507 -3.46 -16.99 -10.68
C PRO A 507 -4.31 -17.72 -11.73
N THR A 508 -5.62 -17.41 -11.79
CA THR A 508 -6.59 -18.10 -12.63
C THR A 508 -7.15 -17.20 -13.73
N ASP A 509 -7.79 -17.85 -14.69
CA ASP A 509 -8.47 -17.23 -15.81
C ASP A 509 -10.00 -17.14 -15.56
N ALA A 510 -10.57 -17.87 -14.60
CA ALA A 510 -12.01 -17.91 -14.30
C ALA A 510 -12.58 -16.69 -13.52
N LEU A 511 -12.02 -15.50 -13.72
CA LEU A 511 -12.46 -14.25 -13.06
C LEU A 511 -12.81 -13.21 -14.11
N ALA A 512 -13.92 -12.51 -13.90
CA ALA A 512 -14.19 -11.28 -14.62
C ALA A 512 -13.25 -10.21 -14.09
N ILE A 513 -12.57 -9.48 -14.98
CA ILE A 513 -11.52 -8.53 -14.63
C ILE A 513 -11.78 -7.20 -15.32
N VAL A 514 -11.63 -6.12 -14.57
CA VAL A 514 -11.44 -4.77 -15.12
C VAL A 514 -10.04 -4.32 -14.74
N ALA A 515 -9.15 -4.22 -15.72
CA ALA A 515 -7.79 -3.71 -15.53
C ALA A 515 -7.72 -2.26 -15.99
N VAL A 516 -7.08 -1.41 -15.20
CA VAL A 516 -6.97 0.04 -15.45
C VAL A 516 -5.52 0.49 -15.27
N ARG A 517 -5.03 1.27 -16.22
CA ARG A 517 -3.79 2.03 -16.12
C ARG A 517 -4.12 3.51 -16.31
N ALA A 518 -3.86 4.34 -15.31
CA ALA A 518 -4.10 5.78 -15.39
C ALA A 518 -2.82 6.58 -15.17
N ARG A 519 -2.67 7.69 -15.89
CA ARG A 519 -1.50 8.57 -15.84
C ARG A 519 -1.86 9.94 -15.26
N ASN A 520 -1.05 10.40 -14.29
CA ASN A 520 -1.17 11.65 -13.56
C ASN A 520 -2.57 11.88 -12.98
N ARG A 521 -3.21 10.79 -12.52
CA ARG A 521 -4.58 10.83 -12.04
C ARG A 521 -4.79 9.85 -10.90
N ASN A 522 -5.44 10.34 -9.85
CA ASN A 522 -5.97 9.49 -8.81
C ASN A 522 -7.22 8.78 -9.33
N LEU A 523 -7.19 7.46 -9.37
CA LEU A 523 -8.33 6.60 -9.51
C LEU A 523 -9.13 6.64 -8.20
N GLU A 524 -10.31 7.26 -8.29
CA GLU A 524 -11.35 7.11 -7.26
C GLU A 524 -11.96 5.70 -7.33
N SER A 525 -13.06 5.48 -6.59
CA SER A 525 -13.74 4.20 -6.61
C SER A 525 -14.23 3.85 -8.02
N LEU A 526 -13.88 2.65 -8.48
CA LEU A 526 -14.37 2.08 -9.72
C LEU A 526 -15.71 1.40 -9.45
N SER A 527 -16.70 1.73 -10.27
CA SER A 527 -17.99 1.05 -10.31
C SER A 527 -18.31 0.60 -11.72
N CYS A 528 -19.10 -0.46 -11.83
CA CYS A 528 -19.63 -0.92 -13.11
C CYS A 528 -21.04 -1.48 -12.92
N ARG A 529 -21.79 -1.57 -14.01
CA ARG A 529 -23.00 -2.39 -14.08
C ARG A 529 -22.56 -3.80 -14.45
N ALA A 530 -22.72 -4.74 -13.52
CA ALA A 530 -22.33 -6.12 -13.72
C ALA A 530 -23.57 -7.02 -13.78
N GLY A 531 -23.61 -7.88 -14.79
CA GLY A 531 -24.64 -8.90 -14.96
C GLY A 531 -24.03 -10.29 -14.91
N GLY A 532 -24.41 -11.11 -13.93
CA GLY A 532 -23.90 -12.48 -13.83
C GLY A 532 -24.49 -13.36 -14.92
N TYR A 533 -23.65 -13.97 -15.77
CA TYR A 533 -24.14 -14.88 -16.81
C TYR A 533 -24.64 -16.19 -16.18
N VAL A 534 -25.82 -16.60 -16.60
CA VAL A 534 -26.43 -17.89 -16.25
C VAL A 534 -27.02 -18.55 -17.49
N ARG A 535 -27.16 -19.88 -17.43
CA ARG A 535 -27.86 -20.63 -18.48
C ARG A 535 -29.35 -20.56 -18.21
N ASP A 536 -30.08 -20.00 -19.16
CA ASP A 536 -31.52 -19.89 -19.13
C ASP A 536 -32.18 -20.88 -20.10
N TRP A 537 -33.47 -21.12 -19.89
CA TRP A 537 -34.31 -21.98 -20.69
C TRP A 537 -34.60 -21.36 -22.06
N ASN A 538 -34.26 -22.07 -23.13
CA ASN A 538 -34.47 -21.61 -24.51
C ASN A 538 -35.72 -22.18 -25.19
N GLY A 539 -36.59 -22.87 -24.43
CA GLY A 539 -37.74 -23.62 -24.97
C GLY A 539 -37.50 -25.13 -25.09
N SER A 540 -36.24 -25.58 -25.06
CA SER A 540 -35.88 -27.00 -25.15
C SER A 540 -34.82 -27.47 -24.15
N ALA A 541 -33.92 -26.57 -23.72
CA ALA A 541 -32.82 -26.88 -22.82
C ALA A 541 -32.34 -25.64 -22.07
N TRP A 542 -31.74 -25.86 -20.89
CA TRP A 542 -31.03 -24.85 -20.09
C TRP A 542 -29.63 -24.58 -20.65
N ALA A 543 -29.57 -23.97 -21.83
CA ALA A 543 -28.34 -23.81 -22.61
C ALA A 543 -28.03 -22.37 -23.02
N ALA A 544 -29.01 -21.47 -22.98
CA ALA A 544 -28.81 -20.09 -23.46
C ALA A 544 -28.11 -19.25 -22.39
N TRP A 545 -26.88 -18.82 -22.64
CA TRP A 545 -26.22 -17.85 -21.77
C TRP A 545 -26.89 -16.49 -21.86
N THR A 546 -27.36 -15.99 -20.74
CA THR A 546 -28.01 -14.69 -20.64
C THR A 546 -27.76 -14.03 -19.29
N VAL A 547 -28.01 -12.73 -19.23
CA VAL A 547 -28.14 -11.97 -17.98
C VAL A 547 -29.64 -11.76 -17.78
N THR A 548 -30.17 -12.32 -16.70
CA THR A 548 -31.60 -12.30 -16.35
C THR A 548 -31.74 -12.00 -14.87
N ASP A 549 -32.84 -11.39 -14.45
CA ASP A 549 -33.19 -11.20 -13.05
C ASP A 549 -34.21 -12.24 -12.56
N ASN A 550 -34.59 -13.21 -13.39
CA ASN A 550 -35.46 -14.31 -12.97
C ASN A 550 -34.70 -15.21 -11.96
N PRO A 551 -35.29 -15.58 -10.81
CA PRO A 551 -34.63 -16.40 -9.80
C PRO A 551 -34.28 -17.84 -10.25
N ALA A 552 -35.07 -18.44 -11.15
CA ALA A 552 -34.92 -19.87 -11.49
C ALA A 552 -33.60 -20.23 -12.19
N PRO A 553 -33.16 -19.49 -13.23
CA PRO A 553 -31.84 -19.69 -13.85
C PRO A 553 -30.68 -19.56 -12.85
N HIS A 554 -30.80 -18.64 -11.89
CA HIS A 554 -29.77 -18.42 -10.86
C HIS A 554 -29.70 -19.58 -9.87
N LEU A 555 -30.84 -20.09 -9.41
CA LEU A 555 -30.88 -21.25 -8.52
C LEU A 555 -30.21 -22.47 -9.17
N ARG A 556 -30.56 -22.74 -10.43
CA ARG A 556 -29.93 -23.81 -11.20
C ARG A 556 -28.42 -23.60 -11.39
N ALA A 557 -28.00 -22.36 -11.63
CA ALA A 557 -26.58 -22.02 -11.78
C ALA A 557 -25.78 -22.13 -10.47
N ILE A 558 -26.40 -21.91 -9.31
CA ILE A 558 -25.77 -22.12 -7.99
C ILE A 558 -25.47 -23.61 -7.79
N TRP A 559 -26.37 -24.51 -8.18
CA TRP A 559 -26.16 -25.95 -8.03
C TRP A 559 -25.19 -26.56 -9.05
N THR A 560 -25.31 -26.15 -10.32
CA THR A 560 -24.56 -26.76 -11.44
C THR A 560 -23.31 -26.00 -11.86
N GLY A 561 -23.13 -24.77 -11.37
CA GLY A 561 -22.08 -23.87 -11.84
C GLY A 561 -20.70 -24.25 -11.31
N ALA A 562 -19.67 -23.78 -12.01
CA ALA A 562 -18.25 -24.04 -11.69
C ALA A 562 -17.76 -23.48 -10.34
N GLN A 563 -18.61 -22.74 -9.62
CA GLN A 563 -18.31 -22.19 -8.30
C GLN A 563 -18.78 -23.09 -7.17
N ASN A 564 -19.65 -24.05 -7.47
CA ASN A 564 -19.92 -25.13 -6.56
C ASN A 564 -18.76 -26.12 -6.64
N LEU A 565 -18.14 -26.42 -5.51
CA LEU A 565 -17.03 -27.38 -5.44
C LEU A 565 -17.46 -28.78 -5.86
N ASP A 566 -18.72 -29.14 -5.57
CA ASP A 566 -19.32 -30.42 -5.96
C ASP A 566 -20.63 -30.16 -6.73
N PRO A 567 -20.54 -29.85 -8.04
CA PRO A 567 -21.70 -29.53 -8.85
C PRO A 567 -22.73 -30.66 -8.88
N VAL A 568 -23.99 -30.31 -8.65
CA VAL A 568 -25.10 -31.25 -8.71
C VAL A 568 -25.22 -31.78 -10.14
N PRO A 569 -25.20 -33.11 -10.36
CA PRO A 569 -25.44 -33.70 -11.66
C PRO A 569 -26.76 -33.24 -12.27
N ALA A 570 -26.75 -32.92 -13.58
CA ALA A 570 -27.92 -32.34 -14.24
C ALA A 570 -29.12 -33.31 -14.34
N ASP A 571 -28.88 -34.62 -14.24
CA ASP A 571 -29.89 -35.67 -14.30
C ASP A 571 -30.78 -35.77 -13.05
N ILE A 572 -30.30 -35.28 -11.90
CA ILE A 572 -31.08 -35.24 -10.66
C ILE A 572 -31.76 -33.89 -10.45
N ILE A 573 -31.59 -32.93 -11.37
CA ILE A 573 -32.29 -31.64 -11.34
C ILE A 573 -33.67 -31.80 -11.99
N ASP A 574 -34.69 -31.35 -11.29
CA ASP A 574 -36.07 -31.30 -11.75
C ASP A 574 -36.27 -30.10 -12.69
N ASP A 575 -35.71 -30.21 -13.91
CA ASP A 575 -35.74 -29.12 -14.89
C ASP A 575 -37.19 -28.73 -15.28
N ASP A 576 -38.15 -29.66 -15.26
CA ASP A 576 -39.57 -29.38 -15.52
C ASP A 576 -40.19 -28.46 -14.44
N ASP A 577 -39.94 -28.77 -13.17
CA ASP A 577 -40.39 -27.94 -12.04
C ASP A 577 -39.74 -26.54 -12.08
N LEU A 578 -38.45 -26.46 -12.39
CA LEU A 578 -37.74 -25.19 -12.56
C LEU A 578 -38.27 -24.37 -13.74
N VAL A 579 -38.64 -24.99 -14.87
CA VAL A 579 -39.23 -24.28 -16.02
C VAL A 579 -40.61 -23.73 -15.66
N GLN A 580 -41.44 -24.49 -14.94
CA GLN A 580 -42.74 -24.01 -14.46
C GLN A 580 -42.58 -22.87 -13.45
N TRP A 581 -41.61 -22.97 -12.53
CA TRP A 581 -41.33 -21.90 -11.58
C TRP A 581 -40.80 -20.65 -12.26
N ARG A 582 -39.92 -20.79 -13.24
CA ARG A 582 -39.42 -19.68 -14.06
C ARG A 582 -40.57 -18.89 -14.69
N ALA A 583 -41.53 -19.59 -15.32
CA ALA A 583 -42.70 -18.96 -15.93
C ALA A 583 -43.57 -18.23 -14.90
N ALA A 584 -43.82 -18.87 -13.75
CA ALA A 584 -44.57 -18.23 -12.65
C ALA A 584 -43.86 -16.97 -12.11
N CYS A 585 -42.52 -16.98 -12.00
CA CYS A 585 -41.75 -15.81 -11.63
C CYS A 585 -41.89 -14.66 -12.64
N ASP A 586 -41.90 -14.96 -13.94
CA ASP A 586 -42.12 -13.96 -14.99
C ASP A 586 -43.55 -13.37 -14.90
N ASP A 587 -44.57 -14.23 -14.74
CA ASP A 587 -45.97 -13.82 -14.66
C ASP A 587 -46.27 -12.97 -13.42
N LEU A 588 -45.67 -13.31 -12.27
CA LEU A 588 -45.87 -12.62 -10.99
C LEU A 588 -44.88 -11.46 -10.77
N GLY A 589 -43.90 -11.29 -11.67
CA GLY A 589 -42.89 -10.23 -11.61
C GLY A 589 -41.85 -10.41 -10.50
N TYR A 590 -41.58 -11.64 -10.08
CA TYR A 590 -40.55 -11.95 -9.07
C TYR A 590 -39.15 -11.86 -9.66
N ARG A 591 -38.25 -11.13 -8.98
CA ARG A 591 -36.91 -10.79 -9.47
C ARG A 591 -35.86 -10.99 -8.38
N CYS A 592 -34.64 -11.35 -8.76
CA CYS A 592 -33.49 -11.51 -7.89
C CYS A 592 -32.28 -10.76 -8.47
N ASN A 593 -31.84 -9.72 -7.77
CA ASN A 593 -30.58 -9.03 -8.01
C ASN A 593 -29.84 -8.95 -6.68
N ALA A 594 -28.70 -9.62 -6.57
CA ALA A 594 -27.95 -9.75 -5.32
C ALA A 594 -26.44 -9.87 -5.58
N ILE A 595 -25.65 -9.58 -4.55
CA ILE A 595 -24.21 -9.87 -4.53
C ILE A 595 -24.02 -10.97 -3.50
N PHE A 596 -23.35 -12.04 -3.90
CA PHE A 596 -22.97 -13.14 -3.03
C PHE A 596 -21.46 -13.16 -2.83
N ASP A 597 -21.05 -13.21 -1.57
CA ASP A 597 -19.68 -13.24 -1.08
C ASP A 597 -19.59 -14.11 0.19
N GLY A 598 -18.83 -15.19 0.13
CA GLY A 598 -18.56 -16.04 1.30
C GLY A 598 -19.75 -16.84 1.85
N GLN A 599 -20.95 -16.74 1.26
CA GLN A 599 -22.07 -17.62 1.63
C GLN A 599 -21.87 -19.04 1.10
N THR A 600 -22.47 -20.01 1.78
CA THR A 600 -22.53 -21.40 1.31
C THR A 600 -23.54 -21.55 0.15
N VAL A 601 -23.39 -22.64 -0.62
CA VAL A 601 -24.32 -22.98 -1.72
C VAL A 601 -25.78 -23.07 -1.22
N MET A 602 -25.99 -23.59 -0.01
CA MET A 602 -27.32 -23.71 0.61
C MET A 602 -27.92 -22.33 0.90
N GLU A 603 -27.18 -21.45 1.58
CA GLU A 603 -27.63 -20.10 1.91
C GLU A 603 -27.94 -19.27 0.66
N ALA A 604 -27.06 -19.33 -0.35
CA ALA A 604 -27.28 -18.66 -1.62
C ALA A 604 -28.55 -19.19 -2.32
N ALA A 605 -28.75 -20.51 -2.33
CA ALA A 605 -29.94 -21.14 -2.91
C ALA A 605 -31.23 -20.74 -2.17
N GLU A 606 -31.20 -20.67 -0.84
CA GLU A 606 -32.34 -20.23 -0.02
C GLU A 606 -32.71 -18.76 -0.30
N ILE A 607 -31.71 -17.88 -0.41
CA ILE A 607 -31.94 -16.46 -0.72
C ILE A 607 -32.58 -16.31 -2.11
N VAL A 608 -32.02 -16.97 -3.12
CA VAL A 608 -32.53 -16.90 -4.50
C VAL A 608 -33.94 -17.50 -4.60
N ALA A 609 -34.18 -18.67 -4.00
CA ALA A 609 -35.50 -19.29 -3.98
C ALA A 609 -36.53 -18.41 -3.24
N GLY A 610 -36.13 -17.79 -2.14
CA GLY A 610 -36.96 -16.86 -1.37
C GLY A 610 -37.42 -15.65 -2.20
N CYS A 611 -36.59 -15.12 -3.09
CA CYS A 611 -36.98 -14.05 -4.02
C CYS A 611 -38.12 -14.45 -4.97
N GLY A 612 -38.27 -15.75 -5.27
CA GLY A 612 -39.36 -16.31 -6.07
C GLY A 612 -40.46 -17.00 -5.26
N TYR A 613 -40.60 -16.65 -3.97
CA TYR A 613 -41.59 -17.23 -3.05
C TYR A 613 -41.55 -18.77 -2.98
N ALA A 614 -40.35 -19.33 -3.04
CA ALA A 614 -40.11 -20.76 -3.01
C ALA A 614 -39.08 -21.14 -1.94
N LYS A 615 -39.00 -22.43 -1.62
CA LYS A 615 -37.89 -23.03 -0.86
C LYS A 615 -37.13 -24.02 -1.74
N PRO A 616 -35.79 -24.11 -1.63
CA PRO A 616 -35.04 -25.13 -2.36
C PRO A 616 -35.41 -26.51 -1.83
N ARG A 617 -35.70 -27.45 -2.74
CA ARG A 617 -35.94 -28.86 -2.44
C ARG A 617 -34.71 -29.64 -2.86
N MET A 618 -33.98 -30.21 -1.89
CA MET A 618 -32.73 -30.97 -2.11
C MET A 618 -32.92 -32.41 -1.62
N SER A 619 -33.53 -33.25 -2.46
CA SER A 619 -33.82 -34.67 -2.15
C SER A 619 -33.38 -35.55 -3.32
N GLU A 620 -34.11 -36.64 -3.63
CA GLU A 620 -33.83 -37.51 -4.80
C GLU A 620 -33.84 -36.74 -6.12
N ARG A 621 -34.71 -35.72 -6.22
CA ARG A 621 -34.67 -34.69 -7.26
C ARG A 621 -34.55 -33.30 -6.65
N TRP A 622 -33.73 -32.46 -7.28
CA TRP A 622 -33.45 -31.09 -6.89
C TRP A 622 -34.35 -30.12 -7.63
N GLY A 623 -35.16 -29.36 -6.91
CA GLY A 623 -36.14 -28.44 -7.50
C GLY A 623 -36.60 -27.42 -6.48
N VAL A 624 -37.84 -26.95 -6.59
CA VAL A 624 -38.41 -26.00 -5.64
C VAL A 624 -39.65 -26.54 -4.96
N ALA A 625 -39.83 -26.19 -3.69
CA ALA A 625 -41.09 -26.36 -2.98
C ALA A 625 -41.79 -25.01 -2.98
N ARG A 626 -43.01 -24.98 -3.52
CA ARG A 626 -43.83 -23.78 -3.68
C ARG A 626 -45.19 -24.01 -3.03
N ASP A 627 -45.71 -22.98 -2.38
CA ASP A 627 -47.10 -22.97 -1.96
C ASP A 627 -47.95 -22.47 -3.13
N LEU A 628 -48.94 -23.25 -3.53
CA LEU A 628 -49.80 -22.95 -4.67
C LEU A 628 -51.22 -22.79 -4.15
N ASP A 629 -51.88 -21.68 -4.52
CA ASP A 629 -53.31 -21.56 -4.32
C ASP A 629 -54.05 -22.48 -5.31
N ARG A 630 -54.35 -23.69 -4.86
CA ARG A 630 -55.11 -24.69 -5.62
C ARG A 630 -56.62 -24.59 -5.39
N SER A 631 -57.11 -23.51 -4.78
CA SER A 631 -58.55 -23.36 -4.48
C SER A 631 -59.44 -23.36 -5.72
N ALA A 632 -58.90 -23.02 -6.89
CA ALA A 632 -59.57 -23.08 -8.18
C ALA A 632 -59.43 -24.42 -8.92
N GLU A 633 -58.63 -25.36 -8.41
CA GLU A 633 -58.42 -26.68 -9.02
C GLU A 633 -59.42 -27.71 -8.47
N ALA A 634 -59.97 -28.55 -9.34
CA ALA A 634 -60.81 -29.65 -8.90
C ALA A 634 -59.98 -30.64 -8.06
N PRO A 635 -60.47 -31.08 -6.87
CA PRO A 635 -59.71 -32.01 -6.04
C PRO A 635 -59.45 -33.31 -6.79
N VAL A 636 -58.18 -33.63 -7.00
CA VAL A 636 -57.75 -34.91 -7.57
C VAL A 636 -57.70 -35.91 -6.42
N GLN A 637 -58.61 -36.89 -6.45
CA GLN A 637 -58.62 -37.98 -5.48
C GLN A 637 -57.42 -38.89 -5.80
N ILE A 638 -56.45 -38.94 -4.88
CA ILE A 638 -55.28 -39.82 -4.95
C ILE A 638 -55.68 -41.25 -4.60
#